data_AF-A0A9W9EXR4-F1
#
_entry.id   AF-A0A9W9EXR4-F1
#
_cell.length_a   1.000
_cell.length_b   1.000
_cell.length_c   1.000
_cell.angle_alpha   90.00
_cell.angle_beta   90.00
_cell.angle_gamma   90.00
#
_symmetry.space_group_name_H-M   'P 1'
#
loop_
_entity.id
_entity.type
_entity.pdbx_description
1 polymer ?
#
loop_
_entity_poly.entity_id
_entity_poly.type
_entity_poly.pdbx_seq_one_letter_code
_entity_poly.pdbx_strand_id
1 'polypeptide(L)'
;MVKAYPYPNDEQELDRLDMQHHMFKLVMEGKIYHVPLKEPKQILDIGTGSGIWPIEMALLFPKTAITGTDLSPVQPTEVPENVHFLVDDATEDEWLWESDHFDFVHIGHMIGAMPSFKRLLRKTFKHLKPGAYVECHELDPKPKCDDGTMPPENPDGYSAYALHDWFDLNMRSSQEVEPARQFRIAPRIERWMKEVGFVDVQQRVFKVPVNTWPTDDHLSEVGKWSESNWLEALSGWSYKPFLALGWSKAEIEVFLVNVRKSIQDRNVHAHACRHALKPPSTPSLDHLWISDDLLTTTFRRFANGQRRNGSCVPGPLEARRRLAKRRNTALAGIGGGPVEDIACLFGRNGREHMKWTDHQWQRTQPDNLGSNSYARGYSEIPLPFYDHNPEPLEPLVSHDNPPTPKMNSTNRTRALQILLERDDCVIEDARDFVRQLEIDLQREPEFSRQIFDHLLERSPRDLSQPIKFLEDPFLNTWGSGNYLAAVEYFVRHKAKRASRTAILNAVARGLELGLVPTDELCLIVQTLPKILVERNKALGEWDQKTLLKHYRSLWKAVGRCNILGYRDLDMKITDCWLEEVMRIGCVRFAEEIVIATHDASSDTAWPSVLVTEHLNRTDKSDAAESISYASVFLDRIDADLAAKCIVDVTEYLSSASSNTAIRQRSLERWRECLSQVSNIVAISNSQTWVDMPLAYMHSSEEQTEISLSSLSVQSQIVLRLWALRTLSRTLGPMYNQAIRATDLPICFLLNLYETSAKKTDGSFLSDFMAGVQRLDLPYNSLLLLAVDLKLRKLTSKTTRQTLQRLETGQTSLADIWTDHSTYRGVRGLFHGTFEQMFRKMDLTSPDSVQECLHLARTGDSKHVWSVLRLLSNHIPFQLCLHKAWEPIPHSDEKALVRYHPGPRDSQCPDPYAAVDFVHQLAVVFSCCNQLTPSRSFHLIHWLYGYLRRHGGPVHPPLVRAMYHAGVVRYRREGRRVSPTQYEYILWIARKFEGPDVVRELTSEPTIARGRPIQQEDYS
;
A
#
# COMPACT_ATOMS: atom_id res chain seq x y z
N MET A 1 10.58 16.56 11.05
CA MET A 1 10.24 17.20 9.76
C MET A 1 10.87 16.37 8.66
N VAL A 2 10.17 16.12 7.54
CA VAL A 2 10.63 15.13 6.53
C VAL A 2 11.30 15.85 5.36
N LYS A 3 12.54 15.49 5.01
CA LYS A 3 13.29 15.95 3.81
C LYS A 3 12.66 15.52 2.46
N ALA A 4 11.37 15.20 2.41
CA ALA A 4 10.74 14.43 1.33
C ALA A 4 10.84 15.10 -0.05
N TYR A 5 11.17 14.28 -1.05
CA TYR A 5 11.10 14.64 -2.47
C TYR A 5 9.63 14.81 -2.91
N PRO A 6 9.26 15.91 -3.61
CA PRO A 6 7.86 16.26 -3.88
C PRO A 6 7.23 15.53 -5.08
N TYR A 7 7.97 14.68 -5.79
CA TYR A 7 7.48 13.95 -6.98
C TYR A 7 7.37 12.43 -6.69
N PRO A 8 6.76 11.62 -7.58
CA PRO A 8 6.76 10.17 -7.47
C PRO A 8 8.15 9.55 -7.77
N ASN A 9 8.29 8.26 -7.46
CA ASN A 9 9.48 7.43 -7.74
C ASN A 9 9.10 5.94 -7.86
N ASP A 10 7.90 5.67 -8.38
CA ASP A 10 7.39 4.32 -8.63
C ASP A 10 7.71 3.84 -10.06
N GLU A 11 7.43 2.55 -10.33
CA GLU A 11 7.72 1.86 -11.61
C GLU A 11 7.17 2.62 -12.84
N GLN A 12 6.01 3.26 -12.72
CA GLN A 12 5.41 4.03 -13.82
C GLN A 12 6.16 5.34 -14.08
N GLU A 13 6.62 6.04 -13.03
CA GLU A 13 7.48 7.23 -13.19
C GLU A 13 8.87 6.86 -13.76
N LEU A 14 9.40 5.66 -13.46
CA LEU A 14 10.66 5.18 -14.04
C LEU A 14 10.54 4.90 -15.54
N ASP A 15 9.50 4.17 -15.98
CA ASP A 15 9.20 3.97 -17.41
C ASP A 15 9.05 5.32 -18.14
N ARG A 16 8.40 6.30 -17.50
CA ARG A 16 8.23 7.65 -18.04
C ARG A 16 9.55 8.44 -18.10
N LEU A 17 10.47 8.24 -17.16
CA LEU A 17 11.82 8.84 -17.17
C LEU A 17 12.69 8.27 -18.30
N ASP A 18 12.62 6.97 -18.57
CA ASP A 18 13.32 6.35 -19.71
C ASP A 18 12.75 6.83 -21.06
N MET A 19 11.43 6.97 -21.17
CA MET A 19 10.78 7.63 -22.30
C MET A 19 11.23 9.10 -22.44
N GLN A 20 11.37 9.84 -21.34
CA GLN A 20 11.83 11.23 -21.35
C GLN A 20 13.29 11.34 -21.79
N HIS A 21 14.16 10.42 -21.37
CA HIS A 21 15.54 10.32 -21.85
C HIS A 21 15.59 10.05 -23.36
N HIS A 22 14.75 9.12 -23.87
CA HIS A 22 14.62 8.88 -25.31
C HIS A 22 14.17 10.13 -26.09
N MET A 23 13.15 10.85 -25.59
CA MET A 23 12.69 12.12 -26.18
C MET A 23 13.83 13.14 -26.24
N PHE A 24 14.60 13.30 -25.16
CA PHE A 24 15.71 14.25 -25.14
C PHE A 24 16.90 13.82 -26.01
N LYS A 25 17.12 12.53 -26.21
CA LYS A 25 18.05 12.03 -27.24
C LYS A 25 17.60 12.42 -28.65
N LEU A 26 16.31 12.33 -28.97
CA LEU A 26 15.79 12.80 -30.27
C LEU A 26 16.08 14.30 -30.45
N VAL A 27 15.74 15.13 -29.45
CA VAL A 27 16.03 16.58 -29.42
C VAL A 27 17.52 16.91 -29.60
N MET A 28 18.42 16.02 -29.17
CA MET A 28 19.87 16.15 -29.27
C MET A 28 20.50 15.40 -30.46
N GLU A 29 19.73 15.03 -31.48
CA GLU A 29 20.20 14.30 -32.67
C GLU A 29 20.89 12.95 -32.33
N GLY A 30 20.37 12.25 -31.32
CA GLY A 30 20.87 10.97 -30.80
C GLY A 30 21.99 11.06 -29.76
N LYS A 31 22.46 12.27 -29.42
CA LYS A 31 23.55 12.49 -28.44
C LYS A 31 22.99 12.52 -27.00
N ILE A 32 23.81 12.13 -26.02
CA ILE A 32 23.50 12.23 -24.58
C ILE A 32 24.38 13.23 -23.81
N TYR A 33 25.41 13.78 -24.47
CA TYR A 33 26.25 14.87 -23.95
C TYR A 33 26.76 15.75 -25.11
N HIS A 34 27.35 16.90 -24.78
CA HIS A 34 27.90 17.89 -25.70
C HIS A 34 29.31 18.39 -25.34
N VAL A 35 29.83 18.06 -24.16
CA VAL A 35 31.23 18.27 -23.76
C VAL A 35 32.23 17.44 -24.61
N PRO A 36 33.42 17.97 -24.95
CA PRO A 36 34.42 17.29 -25.78
C PRO A 36 35.33 16.38 -24.92
N LEU A 37 34.74 15.35 -24.32
CA LEU A 37 35.44 14.41 -23.44
C LEU A 37 36.53 13.62 -24.18
N LYS A 38 37.69 13.48 -23.55
CA LYS A 38 38.84 12.70 -24.03
C LYS A 38 39.30 11.76 -22.91
N GLU A 39 38.98 10.47 -23.03
CA GLU A 39 39.33 9.42 -22.06
C GLU A 39 39.15 9.82 -20.57
N PRO A 40 37.95 10.28 -20.15
CA PRO A 40 37.67 10.56 -18.74
C PRO A 40 37.88 9.31 -17.87
N LYS A 41 38.20 9.47 -16.58
CA LYS A 41 38.42 8.35 -15.64
C LYS A 41 37.30 8.24 -14.61
N GLN A 42 36.78 9.38 -14.15
CA GLN A 42 35.71 9.50 -13.17
C GLN A 42 34.61 10.43 -13.69
N ILE A 43 33.38 9.92 -13.81
CA ILE A 43 32.16 10.66 -14.14
C ILE A 43 31.18 10.56 -12.97
N LEU A 44 30.58 11.68 -12.57
CA LEU A 44 29.42 11.73 -11.68
C LEU A 44 28.17 12.10 -12.48
N ASP A 45 27.04 11.49 -12.14
CA ASP A 45 25.70 11.90 -12.57
C ASP A 45 24.84 12.18 -11.33
N ILE A 46 24.18 13.34 -11.31
CA ILE A 46 23.42 13.85 -10.14
C ILE A 46 21.95 13.96 -10.49
N GLY A 47 21.10 13.24 -9.74
CA GLY A 47 19.68 13.07 -10.06
C GLY A 47 19.46 11.97 -11.09
N THR A 48 20.12 10.82 -10.91
CA THR A 48 20.22 9.79 -11.97
C THR A 48 18.88 9.10 -12.29
N GLY A 49 17.87 9.19 -11.39
CA GLY A 49 16.54 8.64 -11.64
C GLY A 49 16.58 7.13 -11.85
N SER A 50 16.20 6.66 -13.04
CA SER A 50 16.29 5.25 -13.46
C SER A 50 17.72 4.74 -13.66
N GLY A 51 18.71 5.63 -13.78
CA GLY A 51 20.11 5.27 -14.07
C GLY A 51 20.40 5.01 -15.56
N ILE A 52 19.46 5.30 -16.46
CA ILE A 52 19.62 5.03 -17.90
C ILE A 52 20.76 5.84 -18.55
N TRP A 53 21.00 7.08 -18.11
CA TRP A 53 22.06 7.93 -18.67
C TRP A 53 23.47 7.39 -18.36
N PRO A 54 23.83 7.02 -17.11
CA PRO A 54 25.10 6.33 -16.81
C PRO A 54 25.29 5.02 -17.57
N ILE A 55 24.23 4.22 -17.73
CA ILE A 55 24.29 2.92 -18.43
C ILE A 55 24.64 3.11 -19.91
N GLU A 56 24.01 4.07 -20.59
CA GLU A 56 24.38 4.38 -21.99
C GLU A 56 25.76 5.05 -22.10
N MET A 57 26.14 5.91 -21.14
CA MET A 57 27.44 6.58 -21.13
C MET A 57 28.60 5.57 -20.95
N ALA A 58 28.39 4.50 -20.20
CA ALA A 58 29.37 3.42 -20.02
C ALA A 58 29.69 2.66 -21.32
N LEU A 59 28.72 2.53 -22.23
CA LEU A 59 28.93 1.93 -23.54
C LEU A 59 29.83 2.80 -24.44
N LEU A 60 29.81 4.12 -24.24
CA LEU A 60 30.65 5.08 -24.96
C LEU A 60 32.06 5.18 -24.36
N PHE A 61 32.20 4.95 -23.04
CA PHE A 61 33.48 5.00 -22.34
C PHE A 61 33.72 3.77 -21.41
N PRO A 62 34.00 2.57 -21.95
CA PRO A 62 34.11 1.32 -21.17
C PRO A 62 35.33 1.21 -20.22
N LYS A 63 36.16 2.26 -20.12
CA LYS A 63 37.32 2.34 -19.21
C LYS A 63 37.13 3.37 -18.08
N THR A 64 35.98 4.02 -18.05
CA THR A 64 35.67 5.15 -17.17
C THR A 64 34.73 4.68 -16.08
N ALA A 65 35.06 4.95 -14.81
CA ALA A 65 34.13 4.71 -13.72
C ALA A 65 33.05 5.80 -13.74
N ILE A 66 31.78 5.38 -13.72
CA ILE A 66 30.62 6.28 -13.76
C ILE A 66 29.78 6.02 -12.52
N THR A 67 29.60 7.04 -11.69
CA THR A 67 28.75 6.95 -10.50
C THR A 67 27.49 7.78 -10.70
N GLY A 68 26.31 7.15 -10.60
CA GLY A 68 25.03 7.85 -10.51
C GLY A 68 24.62 8.04 -9.05
N THR A 69 24.05 9.21 -8.74
CA THR A 69 23.56 9.57 -7.41
C THR A 69 22.08 9.98 -7.44
N ASP A 70 21.31 9.50 -6.47
CA ASP A 70 19.90 9.85 -6.28
C ASP A 70 19.48 9.74 -4.79
N LEU A 71 18.35 10.31 -4.43
CA LEU A 71 17.70 10.11 -3.13
C LEU A 71 17.02 8.73 -3.03
N SER A 72 16.71 8.10 -4.16
CA SER A 72 15.91 6.87 -4.25
C SER A 72 16.75 5.69 -4.77
N PRO A 73 16.85 4.56 -4.05
CA PRO A 73 17.45 3.33 -4.57
C PRO A 73 16.46 2.60 -5.50
N VAL A 74 16.35 3.10 -6.74
CA VAL A 74 15.37 2.64 -7.75
C VAL A 74 16.02 2.21 -9.08
N GLN A 75 17.36 2.23 -9.13
CA GLN A 75 18.16 1.90 -10.31
C GLN A 75 18.31 0.37 -10.46
N PRO A 76 18.53 -0.16 -11.69
CA PRO A 76 18.66 -1.60 -11.92
C PRO A 76 19.91 -2.19 -11.28
N THR A 77 19.81 -3.45 -10.86
CA THR A 77 20.92 -4.23 -10.27
C THR A 77 21.87 -4.83 -11.30
N GLU A 78 21.41 -5.06 -12.53
CA GLU A 78 22.23 -5.54 -13.65
C GLU A 78 22.71 -4.35 -14.50
N VAL A 79 23.96 -3.93 -14.30
CA VAL A 79 24.61 -2.82 -15.01
C VAL A 79 26.03 -3.17 -15.48
N PRO A 80 26.65 -2.40 -16.41
CA PRO A 80 28.03 -2.59 -16.82
C PRO A 80 29.03 -2.56 -15.66
N GLU A 81 30.14 -3.32 -15.76
CA GLU A 81 31.18 -3.44 -14.71
C GLU A 81 31.73 -2.09 -14.19
N ASN A 82 31.60 -1.02 -14.98
CA ASN A 82 32.09 0.33 -14.70
C ASN A 82 31.00 1.36 -14.30
N VAL A 83 29.75 0.92 -14.06
CA VAL A 83 28.66 1.75 -13.53
C VAL A 83 28.38 1.41 -12.08
N HIS A 84 28.28 2.42 -11.23
CA HIS A 84 27.96 2.29 -9.80
C HIS A 84 26.84 3.27 -9.44
N PHE A 85 25.95 2.88 -8.53
CA PHE A 85 24.89 3.76 -8.01
C PHE A 85 25.03 3.93 -6.50
N LEU A 86 24.81 5.14 -6.02
CA LEU A 86 24.84 5.50 -4.60
C LEU A 86 23.57 6.27 -4.24
N VAL A 87 23.02 5.97 -3.07
CA VAL A 87 21.98 6.81 -2.46
C VAL A 87 22.69 7.96 -1.76
N ASP A 88 22.49 9.19 -2.25
CA ASP A 88 23.14 10.41 -1.75
C ASP A 88 22.20 11.62 -1.83
N ASP A 89 22.23 12.48 -0.81
CA ASP A 89 21.43 13.71 -0.77
C ASP A 89 22.27 14.88 -1.31
N ALA A 90 22.03 15.20 -2.59
CA ALA A 90 22.70 16.30 -3.28
C ALA A 90 22.53 17.68 -2.59
N THR A 91 21.66 17.82 -1.58
CA THR A 91 21.54 19.06 -0.77
C THR A 91 22.55 19.18 0.38
N GLU A 92 23.14 18.08 0.85
CA GLU A 92 24.03 18.03 2.03
C GLU A 92 25.28 18.92 1.90
N ASP A 93 25.91 19.27 3.01
CA ASP A 93 26.99 20.26 3.01
C ASP A 93 28.32 19.71 2.47
N GLU A 94 28.62 18.45 2.77
CA GLU A 94 29.80 17.73 2.30
C GLU A 94 29.41 16.59 1.35
N TRP A 95 30.37 16.13 0.54
CA TRP A 95 30.20 15.02 -0.40
C TRP A 95 31.24 13.94 -0.09
N LEU A 96 30.95 12.70 -0.49
CA LEU A 96 31.79 11.51 -0.23
C LEU A 96 33.16 11.53 -0.92
N TRP A 97 33.43 12.53 -1.77
CA TRP A 97 34.64 12.63 -2.58
C TRP A 97 35.48 13.84 -2.18
N GLU A 98 36.79 13.68 -2.31
CA GLU A 98 37.76 14.76 -2.17
C GLU A 98 37.57 15.86 -3.23
N SER A 99 38.19 17.02 -2.99
CA SER A 99 38.30 18.07 -4.00
C SER A 99 39.07 17.57 -5.23
N ASP A 100 38.85 18.15 -6.42
CA ASP A 100 39.51 17.74 -7.67
C ASP A 100 39.35 16.23 -8.03
N HIS A 101 38.20 15.61 -7.73
CA HIS A 101 37.99 14.17 -7.98
C HIS A 101 37.52 13.84 -9.41
N PHE A 102 36.54 14.57 -9.95
CA PHE A 102 35.84 14.20 -11.19
C PHE A 102 36.43 14.82 -12.45
N ASP A 103 36.39 14.08 -13.57
CA ASP A 103 36.72 14.57 -14.92
C ASP A 103 35.49 15.14 -15.65
N PHE A 104 34.29 14.70 -15.25
CA PHE A 104 33.01 15.21 -15.74
C PHE A 104 31.92 15.05 -14.68
N VAL A 105 31.01 16.03 -14.59
CA VAL A 105 29.77 15.95 -13.79
C VAL A 105 28.57 16.26 -14.69
N HIS A 106 27.64 15.32 -14.81
CA HIS A 106 26.33 15.54 -15.42
C HIS A 106 25.29 15.88 -14.33
N ILE A 107 24.34 16.76 -14.67
CA ILE A 107 23.22 17.13 -13.79
C ILE A 107 21.96 17.23 -14.65
N GLY A 108 21.03 16.30 -14.48
CA GLY A 108 19.80 16.23 -15.28
C GLY A 108 18.55 16.56 -14.47
N HIS A 109 17.67 17.40 -15.02
CA HIS A 109 16.25 17.46 -14.66
C HIS A 109 15.93 17.69 -13.17
N MET A 110 16.73 18.50 -12.48
CA MET A 110 16.62 18.86 -11.06
C MET A 110 15.60 19.99 -10.79
N ILE A 111 14.71 20.27 -11.73
CA ILE A 111 13.60 21.22 -11.62
C ILE A 111 12.75 20.92 -10.38
N GLY A 112 12.62 21.90 -9.47
CA GLY A 112 11.86 21.74 -8.23
C GLY A 112 12.49 20.79 -7.19
N ALA A 113 13.61 20.13 -7.51
CA ALA A 113 14.31 19.25 -6.57
C ALA A 113 15.18 20.04 -5.57
N MET A 114 15.90 21.06 -6.03
CA MET A 114 16.97 21.70 -5.24
C MET A 114 16.52 23.01 -4.56
N PRO A 115 16.82 23.22 -3.26
CA PRO A 115 16.64 24.52 -2.59
C PRO A 115 17.57 25.63 -3.12
N SER A 116 18.75 25.26 -3.64
CA SER A 116 19.66 26.21 -4.27
C SER A 116 20.54 25.53 -5.33
N PHE A 117 20.17 25.68 -6.60
CA PHE A 117 20.97 25.14 -7.71
C PHE A 117 22.35 25.82 -7.79
N LYS A 118 22.48 27.09 -7.38
CA LYS A 118 23.78 27.76 -7.25
C LYS A 118 24.66 27.15 -6.14
N ARG A 119 24.07 26.62 -5.05
CA ARG A 119 24.81 25.87 -4.01
C ARG A 119 25.32 24.54 -4.57
N LEU A 120 24.48 23.82 -5.31
CA LEU A 120 24.87 22.60 -6.03
C LEU A 120 26.05 22.88 -6.98
N LEU A 121 25.94 23.88 -7.86
CA LEU A 121 27.02 24.27 -8.78
C LEU A 121 28.33 24.60 -8.06
N ARG A 122 28.29 25.21 -6.87
CA ARG A 122 29.51 25.47 -6.07
C ARG A 122 30.13 24.18 -5.53
N LYS A 123 29.33 23.20 -5.10
CA LYS A 123 29.84 21.87 -4.73
C LYS A 123 30.40 21.14 -5.96
N THR A 124 29.71 21.18 -7.11
CA THR A 124 30.22 20.65 -8.38
C THR A 124 31.57 21.26 -8.74
N PHE A 125 31.74 22.58 -8.59
CA PHE A 125 33.01 23.27 -8.83
C PHE A 125 34.15 22.80 -7.91
N LYS A 126 33.89 22.54 -6.61
CA LYS A 126 34.90 22.05 -5.65
C LYS A 126 35.46 20.66 -6.00
N HIS A 127 34.61 19.76 -6.51
CA HIS A 127 34.97 18.34 -6.69
C HIS A 127 35.29 17.99 -8.16
N LEU A 128 35.30 18.97 -9.07
CA LEU A 128 35.80 18.85 -10.43
C LEU A 128 37.29 19.19 -10.49
N LYS A 129 38.08 18.43 -11.25
CA LYS A 129 39.49 18.76 -11.50
C LYS A 129 39.66 20.08 -12.26
N PRO A 130 40.80 20.78 -12.14
CA PRO A 130 41.15 21.88 -13.01
C PRO A 130 41.12 21.47 -14.50
N GLY A 131 40.24 22.09 -15.28
CA GLY A 131 40.02 21.76 -16.70
C GLY A 131 39.01 20.64 -16.99
N ALA A 132 38.38 20.06 -15.96
CA ALA A 132 37.22 19.17 -16.11
C ALA A 132 35.94 19.93 -16.50
N TYR A 133 34.89 19.19 -16.86
CA TYR A 133 33.63 19.77 -17.35
C TYR A 133 32.42 19.48 -16.45
N VAL A 134 31.39 20.32 -16.57
CA VAL A 134 30.04 20.05 -16.09
C VAL A 134 29.05 20.36 -17.21
N GLU A 135 28.04 19.51 -17.36
CA GLU A 135 26.93 19.73 -18.30
C GLU A 135 25.60 19.58 -17.56
N CYS A 136 24.81 20.65 -17.52
CA CYS A 136 23.47 20.64 -16.94
C CYS A 136 22.43 20.55 -18.05
N HIS A 137 21.49 19.61 -17.93
CA HIS A 137 20.41 19.33 -18.88
C HIS A 137 19.07 19.65 -18.22
N GLU A 138 18.45 20.77 -18.59
CA GLU A 138 17.26 21.27 -17.90
C GLU A 138 16.18 21.79 -18.87
N LEU A 139 14.93 21.71 -18.45
CA LEU A 139 13.79 22.26 -19.18
C LEU A 139 13.34 23.57 -18.52
N ASP A 140 13.23 24.66 -19.29
CA ASP A 140 12.47 25.85 -18.85
C ASP A 140 10.98 25.50 -18.97
N PRO A 141 10.25 25.35 -17.85
CA PRO A 141 8.91 24.76 -17.85
C PRO A 141 7.86 25.70 -18.47
N LYS A 142 8.01 27.01 -18.30
CA LYS A 142 7.03 28.02 -18.71
C LYS A 142 6.88 28.00 -20.24
N PRO A 143 5.66 27.78 -20.79
CA PRO A 143 5.44 27.52 -22.20
C PRO A 143 5.65 28.80 -23.01
N LYS A 144 6.08 28.64 -24.26
CA LYS A 144 6.38 29.72 -25.19
C LYS A 144 5.70 29.45 -26.53
N CYS A 145 5.36 30.53 -27.22
CA CYS A 145 4.70 30.52 -28.51
C CYS A 145 5.31 31.66 -29.32
N ASP A 146 5.77 31.37 -30.55
CA ASP A 146 6.47 32.35 -31.39
C ASP A 146 5.55 33.16 -32.30
N ASP A 147 4.30 32.72 -32.50
CA ASP A 147 3.36 33.25 -33.50
C ASP A 147 2.05 33.82 -32.91
N GLY A 148 1.91 33.82 -31.59
CA GLY A 148 0.74 34.37 -30.90
C GLY A 148 -0.51 33.48 -30.91
N THR A 149 -0.40 32.22 -31.33
CA THR A 149 -1.51 31.24 -31.24
C THR A 149 -1.91 30.89 -29.81
N MET A 150 -1.00 31.03 -28.84
CA MET A 150 -1.25 30.74 -27.43
C MET A 150 -2.00 31.90 -26.74
N PRO A 151 -3.18 31.66 -26.13
CA PRO A 151 -3.90 32.67 -25.35
C PRO A 151 -3.04 33.29 -24.23
N PRO A 152 -3.23 34.58 -23.91
CA PRO A 152 -2.45 35.26 -22.88
C PRO A 152 -2.77 34.78 -21.47
N GLU A 153 -1.82 35.01 -20.55
CA GLU A 153 -1.94 34.74 -19.12
C GLU A 153 -2.95 35.69 -18.46
N ASN A 154 -3.75 35.16 -17.55
CA ASN A 154 -4.70 35.93 -16.75
C ASN A 154 -4.15 36.14 -15.32
N PRO A 155 -3.79 37.36 -14.90
CA PRO A 155 -3.28 37.58 -13.53
C PRO A 155 -4.37 37.49 -12.46
N ASP A 156 -5.63 37.74 -12.83
CA ASP A 156 -6.77 37.91 -11.91
C ASP A 156 -7.63 36.63 -11.78
N GLY A 157 -7.21 35.51 -12.39
CA GLY A 157 -7.96 34.25 -12.39
C GLY A 157 -7.26 33.15 -13.20
N TYR A 158 -8.03 32.17 -13.68
CA TYR A 158 -7.51 31.14 -14.60
C TYR A 158 -7.38 31.68 -16.03
N SER A 159 -6.35 31.24 -16.73
CA SER A 159 -6.07 31.58 -18.12
C SER A 159 -6.90 30.73 -19.08
N ALA A 160 -7.17 31.24 -20.29
CA ALA A 160 -7.85 30.45 -21.32
C ALA A 160 -7.02 29.23 -21.79
N TYR A 161 -5.71 29.26 -21.56
CA TYR A 161 -4.77 28.16 -21.76
C TYR A 161 -4.22 27.71 -20.40
N ALA A 162 -4.95 26.82 -19.74
CA ALA A 162 -4.78 26.42 -18.32
C ALA A 162 -3.39 25.82 -17.98
N LEU A 163 -2.60 25.46 -19.00
CA LEU A 163 -1.22 25.05 -18.82
C LEU A 163 -0.33 26.18 -18.25
N HIS A 164 -0.62 27.46 -18.51
CA HIS A 164 0.06 28.58 -17.83
C HIS A 164 -0.16 28.52 -16.31
N ASP A 165 -1.42 28.42 -15.90
CA ASP A 165 -1.82 28.39 -14.49
C ASP A 165 -1.20 27.19 -13.77
N TRP A 166 -1.07 26.04 -14.45
CA TRP A 166 -0.43 24.84 -13.91
C TRP A 166 1.04 25.08 -13.53
N PHE A 167 1.79 25.82 -14.35
CA PHE A 167 3.17 26.18 -14.06
C PHE A 167 3.29 27.23 -12.96
N ASP A 168 2.37 28.18 -12.89
CA ASP A 168 2.41 29.20 -11.84
C ASP A 168 1.96 28.65 -10.47
N LEU A 169 1.06 27.66 -10.44
CA LEU A 169 0.75 26.87 -9.24
C LEU A 169 1.95 26.01 -8.79
N ASN A 170 2.67 25.37 -9.72
CA ASN A 170 3.93 24.68 -9.40
C ASN A 170 5.00 25.64 -8.87
N MET A 171 5.09 26.86 -9.43
CA MET A 171 6.00 27.88 -8.95
C MET A 171 5.63 28.36 -7.54
N ARG A 172 4.34 28.61 -7.25
CA ARG A 172 3.85 28.99 -5.91
C ARG A 172 4.12 27.88 -4.88
N SER A 173 3.68 26.66 -5.15
CA SER A 173 3.89 25.50 -4.24
C SER A 173 5.37 25.21 -3.95
N SER A 174 6.28 25.52 -4.88
CA SER A 174 7.73 25.42 -4.64
C SER A 174 8.25 26.38 -3.56
N GLN A 175 7.51 27.44 -3.22
CA GLN A 175 7.86 28.40 -2.16
C GLN A 175 7.19 28.08 -0.82
N GLU A 176 6.01 27.45 -0.81
CA GLU A 176 5.29 27.06 0.42
C GLU A 176 5.90 25.83 1.13
N VAL A 177 6.76 25.05 0.46
CA VAL A 177 7.49 23.94 1.08
C VAL A 177 8.71 24.44 1.85
N GLU A 178 9.00 23.84 3.01
CA GLU A 178 10.22 24.13 3.78
C GLU A 178 11.26 23.00 3.66
N PRO A 179 12.51 23.28 3.23
CA PRO A 179 12.99 24.53 2.65
C PRO A 179 12.48 24.74 1.21
N ALA A 180 12.24 26.01 0.85
CA ALA A 180 11.73 26.40 -0.47
C ALA A 180 12.63 25.88 -1.60
N ARG A 181 12.01 25.28 -2.64
CA ARG A 181 12.70 24.64 -3.76
C ARG A 181 12.65 25.51 -5.02
N GLN A 182 13.69 25.42 -5.85
CA GLN A 182 13.81 26.25 -7.05
C GLN A 182 13.19 25.55 -8.26
N PHE A 183 11.97 25.96 -8.64
CA PHE A 183 11.30 25.42 -9.82
C PHE A 183 11.91 25.95 -11.13
N ARG A 184 11.78 27.26 -11.42
CA ARG A 184 12.28 27.84 -12.69
C ARG A 184 13.79 28.12 -12.67
N ILE A 185 14.60 27.06 -12.81
CA ILE A 185 16.07 27.12 -12.78
C ILE A 185 16.71 27.36 -14.15
N ALA A 186 16.24 26.71 -15.23
CA ALA A 186 16.99 26.59 -16.49
C ALA A 186 17.55 27.92 -17.08
N PRO A 187 16.78 29.03 -17.16
CA PRO A 187 17.29 30.30 -17.68
C PRO A 187 18.37 30.97 -16.82
N ARG A 188 18.58 30.51 -15.58
CA ARG A 188 19.47 31.14 -14.57
C ARG A 188 20.83 30.43 -14.47
N ILE A 189 20.95 29.20 -14.97
CA ILE A 189 22.11 28.32 -14.74
C ILE A 189 23.38 28.90 -15.35
N GLU A 190 23.33 29.41 -16.59
CA GLU A 190 24.48 30.01 -17.26
C GLU A 190 25.08 31.19 -16.46
N ARG A 191 24.21 32.05 -15.93
CA ARG A 191 24.59 33.15 -15.04
C ARG A 191 25.18 32.61 -13.73
N TRP A 192 24.53 31.64 -13.10
CA TRP A 192 25.00 31.07 -11.84
C TRP A 192 26.35 30.35 -11.96
N MET A 193 26.63 29.67 -13.07
CA MET A 193 27.93 29.08 -13.35
C MET A 193 29.03 30.15 -13.43
N LYS A 194 28.80 31.22 -14.20
CA LYS A 194 29.72 32.37 -14.30
C LYS A 194 29.94 33.04 -12.93
N GLU A 195 28.89 33.17 -12.12
CA GLU A 195 28.97 33.67 -10.74
C GLU A 195 29.55 32.70 -9.70
N VAL A 196 29.82 31.43 -10.06
CA VAL A 196 30.50 30.43 -9.21
C VAL A 196 31.99 30.36 -9.52
N GLY A 197 32.39 30.69 -10.76
CA GLY A 197 33.78 30.66 -11.22
C GLY A 197 34.03 29.76 -12.44
N PHE A 198 32.99 29.13 -13.00
CA PHE A 198 33.13 28.36 -14.24
C PHE A 198 33.49 29.28 -15.41
N VAL A 199 34.55 28.92 -16.13
CA VAL A 199 34.97 29.57 -17.37
C VAL A 199 34.23 28.99 -18.57
N ASP A 200 34.29 29.70 -19.71
CA ASP A 200 33.84 29.23 -21.03
C ASP A 200 32.38 28.74 -21.13
N VAL A 201 31.53 29.15 -20.18
CA VAL A 201 30.11 28.75 -20.10
C VAL A 201 29.32 29.25 -21.31
N GLN A 202 28.91 28.33 -22.17
CA GLN A 202 28.01 28.59 -23.31
C GLN A 202 26.65 27.90 -23.11
N GLN A 203 25.59 28.48 -23.68
CA GLN A 203 24.23 27.93 -23.64
C GLN A 203 23.76 27.49 -25.02
N ARG A 204 23.21 26.27 -25.11
CA ARG A 204 22.39 25.78 -26.22
C ARG A 204 20.93 25.76 -25.75
N VAL A 205 20.02 26.21 -26.61
CA VAL A 205 18.58 26.16 -26.35
C VAL A 205 17.90 25.41 -27.48
N PHE A 206 17.30 24.26 -27.16
CA PHE A 206 16.51 23.46 -28.08
C PHE A 206 15.02 23.70 -27.84
N LYS A 207 14.21 23.74 -28.90
CA LYS A 207 12.75 23.81 -28.78
C LYS A 207 12.19 22.40 -28.61
N VAL A 208 11.36 22.20 -27.60
CA VAL A 208 10.63 20.96 -27.35
C VAL A 208 9.13 21.28 -27.49
N PRO A 209 8.49 20.98 -28.63
CA PRO A 209 7.07 21.20 -28.83
C PRO A 209 6.23 20.50 -27.74
N VAL A 210 5.13 21.11 -27.31
CA VAL A 210 4.23 20.49 -26.29
C VAL A 210 3.42 19.34 -26.89
N ASN A 211 3.10 19.43 -28.18
CA ASN A 211 2.37 18.40 -28.91
C ASN A 211 2.80 18.34 -30.39
N THR A 212 2.10 17.52 -31.17
CA THR A 212 2.33 17.24 -32.60
C THR A 212 2.00 18.36 -33.60
N TRP A 213 1.87 19.63 -33.18
CA TRP A 213 1.64 20.78 -34.08
C TRP A 213 2.72 21.08 -35.15
N PRO A 214 4.03 20.79 -34.96
CA PRO A 214 5.03 21.17 -35.96
C PRO A 214 4.85 20.46 -37.31
N THR A 215 5.12 21.20 -38.39
CA THR A 215 5.08 20.70 -39.78
C THR A 215 6.40 20.05 -40.24
N ASP A 216 7.45 20.15 -39.43
CA ASP A 216 8.70 19.40 -39.60
C ASP A 216 8.55 18.00 -38.99
N ASP A 217 8.84 16.95 -39.78
CA ASP A 217 8.64 15.54 -39.37
C ASP A 217 9.36 15.20 -38.05
N HIS A 218 10.57 15.74 -37.82
CA HIS A 218 11.37 15.44 -36.64
C HIS A 218 10.85 16.18 -35.39
N LEU A 219 10.52 17.46 -35.52
CA LEU A 219 9.88 18.22 -34.44
C LEU A 219 8.47 17.70 -34.13
N SER A 220 7.74 17.17 -35.11
CA SER A 220 6.46 16.49 -34.89
C SER A 220 6.64 15.17 -34.14
N GLU A 221 7.68 14.38 -34.45
CA GLU A 221 8.04 13.18 -33.67
C GLU A 221 8.42 13.52 -32.22
N VAL A 222 9.29 14.52 -32.00
CA VAL A 222 9.60 15.04 -30.65
C VAL A 222 8.33 15.51 -29.94
N GLY A 223 7.46 16.26 -30.63
CA GLY A 223 6.19 16.75 -30.11
C GLY A 223 5.25 15.63 -29.67
N LYS A 224 5.25 14.48 -30.36
CA LYS A 224 4.48 13.29 -29.96
C LYS A 224 4.99 12.68 -28.66
N TRP A 225 6.31 12.53 -28.51
CA TRP A 225 6.92 12.02 -27.28
C TRP A 225 6.69 12.98 -26.10
N SER A 226 6.73 14.29 -26.37
CA SER A 226 6.41 15.35 -25.40
C SER A 226 4.94 15.31 -24.95
N GLU A 227 4.00 15.13 -25.89
CA GLU A 227 2.55 14.99 -25.63
C GLU A 227 2.28 13.84 -24.64
N SER A 228 2.86 12.66 -24.87
CA SER A 228 2.81 11.51 -23.94
C SER A 228 3.46 11.82 -22.60
N ASN A 229 4.72 12.30 -22.60
CA ASN A 229 5.47 12.62 -21.39
C ASN A 229 4.71 13.59 -20.47
N TRP A 230 4.07 14.63 -21.03
CA TRP A 230 3.26 15.57 -20.26
C TRP A 230 1.99 14.94 -19.70
N LEU A 231 1.24 14.20 -20.53
CA LEU A 231 -0.05 13.63 -20.12
C LEU A 231 0.09 12.54 -19.04
N GLU A 232 1.18 11.78 -19.06
CA GLU A 232 1.47 10.74 -18.06
C GLU A 232 2.03 11.34 -16.76
N ALA A 233 2.92 12.34 -16.85
CA ALA A 233 3.48 13.01 -15.67
C ALA A 233 2.46 13.83 -14.86
N LEU A 234 1.43 14.37 -15.53
CA LEU A 234 0.66 15.51 -15.05
C LEU A 234 0.10 15.34 -13.62
N SER A 235 -0.56 14.22 -13.33
CA SER A 235 -1.14 13.98 -12.01
C SER A 235 -0.06 13.78 -10.93
N GLY A 236 1.00 13.04 -11.24
CA GLY A 236 2.13 12.78 -10.34
C GLY A 236 2.85 14.07 -9.94
N TRP A 237 3.07 14.97 -10.90
CA TRP A 237 3.67 16.29 -10.66
C TRP A 237 2.70 17.30 -10.02
N SER A 238 1.40 17.03 -9.98
CA SER A 238 0.40 17.96 -9.39
C SER A 238 0.02 17.63 -7.95
N TYR A 239 -0.10 16.34 -7.59
CA TYR A 239 -0.73 15.96 -6.31
C TYR A 239 -0.01 16.53 -5.09
N LYS A 240 1.24 16.14 -4.83
CA LYS A 240 2.00 16.61 -3.66
C LYS A 240 2.16 18.15 -3.65
N PRO A 241 2.52 18.84 -4.77
CA PRO A 241 2.65 20.29 -4.76
C PRO A 241 1.34 21.06 -4.55
N PHE A 242 0.22 20.64 -5.16
CA PHE A 242 -1.05 21.37 -5.01
C PHE A 242 -1.77 21.04 -3.70
N LEU A 243 -1.57 19.84 -3.14
CA LEU A 243 -1.97 19.54 -1.75
C LEU A 243 -1.29 20.49 -0.74
N ALA A 244 -0.03 20.88 -0.99
CA ALA A 244 0.66 21.89 -0.17
C ALA A 244 0.08 23.32 -0.33
N LEU A 245 -0.68 23.59 -1.40
CA LEU A 245 -1.48 24.81 -1.56
C LEU A 245 -2.89 24.68 -0.96
N GLY A 246 -3.18 23.61 -0.22
CA GLY A 246 -4.47 23.35 0.40
C GLY A 246 -5.56 22.80 -0.55
N TRP A 247 -5.24 22.48 -1.81
CA TRP A 247 -6.22 21.96 -2.76
C TRP A 247 -6.59 20.51 -2.47
N SER A 248 -7.86 20.14 -2.59
CA SER A 248 -8.28 18.74 -2.55
C SER A 248 -7.90 17.99 -3.83
N LYS A 249 -7.75 16.65 -3.74
CA LYS A 249 -7.49 15.79 -4.90
C LYS A 249 -8.57 15.90 -5.99
N ALA A 250 -9.81 16.22 -5.61
CA ALA A 250 -10.91 16.39 -6.55
C ALA A 250 -10.77 17.69 -7.36
N GLU A 251 -10.44 18.81 -6.72
CA GLU A 251 -10.19 20.10 -7.39
C GLU A 251 -8.97 20.00 -8.31
N ILE A 252 -7.91 19.31 -7.87
CA ILE A 252 -6.73 19.03 -8.70
C ILE A 252 -7.15 18.31 -9.99
N GLU A 253 -7.83 17.16 -9.93
CA GLU A 253 -8.19 16.44 -11.15
C GLU A 253 -9.19 17.19 -12.05
N VAL A 254 -10.14 17.95 -11.47
CA VAL A 254 -11.05 18.82 -12.24
C VAL A 254 -10.27 19.91 -12.99
N PHE A 255 -9.27 20.52 -12.37
CA PHE A 255 -8.38 21.48 -13.03
C PHE A 255 -7.52 20.80 -14.11
N LEU A 256 -6.95 19.62 -13.83
CA LEU A 256 -6.12 18.88 -14.78
C LEU A 256 -6.88 18.44 -16.05
N VAL A 257 -8.21 18.29 -16.01
CA VAL A 257 -9.02 18.10 -17.24
C VAL A 257 -8.84 19.26 -18.22
N ASN A 258 -8.68 20.50 -17.76
CA ASN A 258 -8.46 21.65 -18.65
C ASN A 258 -6.98 21.80 -19.06
N VAL A 259 -6.05 21.43 -18.18
CA VAL A 259 -4.61 21.39 -18.52
C VAL A 259 -4.32 20.33 -19.59
N ARG A 260 -4.93 19.14 -19.50
CA ARG A 260 -4.83 18.08 -20.53
C ARG A 260 -5.35 18.57 -21.90
N LYS A 261 -6.49 19.29 -21.95
CA LYS A 261 -6.97 19.93 -23.18
C LYS A 261 -5.97 20.94 -23.75
N SER A 262 -5.34 21.75 -22.89
CA SER A 262 -4.33 22.74 -23.31
C SER A 262 -3.08 22.07 -23.88
N ILE A 263 -2.63 20.96 -23.30
CA ILE A 263 -1.53 20.15 -23.84
C ILE A 263 -1.90 19.57 -25.22
N GLN A 264 -3.13 19.07 -25.38
CA GLN A 264 -3.60 18.41 -26.62
C GLN A 264 -4.07 19.36 -27.72
N ASP A 265 -4.18 20.67 -27.46
CA ASP A 265 -4.62 21.64 -28.47
C ASP A 265 -3.52 21.94 -29.48
N ARG A 266 -3.69 21.41 -30.70
CA ARG A 266 -2.74 21.57 -31.83
C ARG A 266 -2.91 22.90 -32.56
N ASN A 267 -3.94 23.68 -32.25
CA ASN A 267 -4.08 25.06 -32.74
C ASN A 267 -3.19 26.03 -31.97
N VAL A 268 -2.66 25.62 -30.80
CA VAL A 268 -1.74 26.39 -29.97
C VAL A 268 -0.32 25.85 -30.17
N HIS A 269 0.55 26.65 -30.80
CA HIS A 269 1.91 26.25 -31.14
C HIS A 269 2.88 26.43 -29.96
N ALA A 270 2.54 25.81 -28.83
CA ALA A 270 3.30 25.87 -27.59
C ALA A 270 4.56 24.98 -27.64
N HIS A 271 5.66 25.49 -27.09
CA HIS A 271 6.90 24.74 -26.88
C HIS A 271 7.58 25.14 -25.56
N ALA A 272 8.36 24.21 -25.00
CA ALA A 272 9.30 24.46 -23.93
C ALA A 272 10.74 24.65 -24.48
N CYS A 273 11.63 25.19 -23.65
CA CYS A 273 13.05 25.35 -24.01
C CYS A 273 13.91 24.39 -23.20
N ARG A 274 14.65 23.48 -23.85
CA ARG A 274 15.66 22.65 -23.19
C ARG A 274 17.02 23.36 -23.26
N HIS A 275 17.60 23.64 -22.09
CA HIS A 275 18.91 24.25 -21.95
C HIS A 275 19.96 23.16 -21.71
N ALA A 276 21.04 23.18 -22.51
CA ALA A 276 22.24 22.35 -22.33
C ALA A 276 23.49 23.20 -22.53
N LEU A 277 24.56 22.94 -21.77
CA LEU A 277 25.72 23.85 -21.70
C LEU A 277 26.94 23.27 -22.44
N LYS A 278 27.80 24.13 -23.00
CA LYS A 278 28.99 23.74 -23.79
C LYS A 278 30.23 24.50 -23.28
N PRO A 279 31.43 23.88 -23.29
CA PRO A 279 32.72 24.53 -22.98
C PRO A 279 33.32 25.21 -24.24
N PRO A 280 34.59 25.69 -24.30
CA PRO A 280 34.97 26.70 -25.29
C PRO A 280 35.05 26.15 -26.73
N SER A 281 34.91 27.07 -27.68
CA SER A 281 35.25 26.84 -29.08
C SER A 281 36.36 27.78 -29.52
N THR A 282 37.58 27.46 -29.09
CA THR A 282 38.84 27.95 -29.66
C THR A 282 39.44 26.83 -30.51
N PRO A 283 39.32 26.87 -31.85
CA PRO A 283 39.97 25.89 -32.71
C PRO A 283 41.46 26.21 -32.78
N SER A 284 42.29 25.44 -32.06
CA SER A 284 43.72 25.34 -32.39
C SER A 284 43.86 24.58 -33.71
N LEU A 285 43.82 25.34 -34.81
CA LEU A 285 44.15 24.83 -36.14
C LEU A 285 45.66 24.57 -36.20
N ASP A 286 46.06 23.36 -35.84
CA ASP A 286 47.33 22.79 -36.27
C ASP A 286 47.30 22.68 -37.79
N HIS A 287 47.82 23.70 -38.47
CA HIS A 287 47.87 23.79 -39.92
C HIS A 287 48.84 22.75 -40.50
N LEU A 288 48.36 21.53 -40.70
CA LEU A 288 49.11 20.45 -41.34
C LEU A 288 49.34 20.82 -42.82
N TRP A 289 50.54 21.33 -43.10
CA TRP A 289 50.89 21.97 -44.37
C TRP A 289 51.07 20.94 -45.50
N ILE A 290 49.96 20.57 -46.15
CA ILE A 290 49.97 19.74 -47.35
C ILE A 290 50.49 20.58 -48.51
N SER A 291 51.69 20.27 -49.00
CA SER A 291 52.25 20.92 -50.19
C SER A 291 51.35 20.75 -51.41
N ASP A 292 51.26 21.78 -52.26
CA ASP A 292 50.50 21.73 -53.52
C ASP A 292 50.87 20.54 -54.41
N ASP A 293 52.12 20.07 -54.36
CA ASP A 293 52.59 18.94 -55.16
C ASP A 293 52.02 17.58 -54.67
N LEU A 294 51.83 17.42 -53.36
CA LEU A 294 51.13 16.27 -52.77
C LEU A 294 49.61 16.33 -53.07
N LEU A 295 49.02 17.52 -53.00
CA LEU A 295 47.62 17.74 -53.38
C LEU A 295 47.40 17.41 -54.87
N THR A 296 48.29 17.92 -55.73
CA THR A 296 48.25 17.77 -57.19
C THR A 296 48.53 16.34 -57.64
N THR A 297 49.49 15.64 -57.03
CA THR A 297 49.74 14.21 -57.35
C THR A 297 48.58 13.33 -56.91
N THR A 298 47.94 13.63 -55.78
CA THR A 298 46.73 12.93 -55.32
C THR A 298 45.54 13.19 -56.25
N PHE A 299 45.31 14.44 -56.66
CA PHE A 299 44.28 14.80 -57.63
C PHE A 299 44.51 14.15 -59.00
N ARG A 300 45.75 14.14 -59.52
CA ARG A 300 46.10 13.46 -60.78
C ARG A 300 45.86 11.95 -60.72
N ARG A 301 46.11 11.29 -59.58
CA ARG A 301 45.79 9.86 -59.37
C ARG A 301 44.29 9.59 -59.38
N PHE A 302 43.49 10.48 -58.78
CA PHE A 302 42.03 10.34 -58.74
C PHE A 302 41.38 10.63 -60.11
N ALA A 303 41.82 11.68 -60.82
CA ALA A 303 41.21 12.14 -62.06
C ALA A 303 41.49 11.23 -63.27
N ASN A 304 42.67 10.59 -63.34
CA ASN A 304 43.11 9.84 -64.52
C ASN A 304 42.86 8.32 -64.45
N GLY A 305 42.15 7.83 -63.42
CA GLY A 305 41.71 6.44 -63.34
C GLY A 305 40.58 6.12 -64.34
N GLN A 306 40.92 5.67 -65.55
CA GLN A 306 39.92 5.38 -66.58
C GLN A 306 38.87 4.35 -66.15
N ARG A 307 37.59 4.72 -66.31
CA ARG A 307 36.45 3.80 -66.25
C ARG A 307 36.55 2.76 -67.38
N ARG A 308 36.14 1.52 -67.10
CA ARG A 308 35.62 0.59 -68.13
C ARG A 308 34.09 0.52 -68.05
N ASN A 309 33.49 0.37 -69.23
CA ASN A 309 32.05 0.52 -69.48
C ASN A 309 31.18 -0.50 -68.70
N GLY A 310 29.91 -0.24 -68.38
CA GLY A 310 29.04 0.87 -68.79
C GLY A 310 28.02 1.32 -67.74
N SER A 311 27.20 2.30 -68.11
CA SER A 311 26.29 3.09 -67.26
C SER A 311 24.89 2.42 -67.08
N CYS A 312 23.97 2.84 -66.20
CA CYS A 312 23.63 4.21 -65.76
C CYS A 312 23.17 4.36 -64.30
N VAL A 313 23.61 5.48 -63.69
CA VAL A 313 23.06 6.19 -62.50
C VAL A 313 23.00 5.41 -61.17
N PRO A 314 23.94 5.65 -60.24
CA PRO A 314 23.74 5.36 -58.82
C PRO A 314 22.86 6.46 -58.16
N GLY A 315 21.89 6.08 -57.33
CA GLY A 315 21.09 7.04 -56.57
C GLY A 315 19.93 6.42 -55.76
N PRO A 316 19.20 7.22 -54.96
CA PRO A 316 18.19 6.74 -54.01
C PRO A 316 17.01 5.95 -54.62
N LEU A 317 16.79 6.07 -55.94
CA LEU A 317 15.70 5.39 -56.64
C LEU A 317 15.91 3.87 -56.76
N GLU A 318 17.16 3.41 -56.82
CA GLU A 318 17.47 1.96 -56.81
C GLU A 318 17.18 1.35 -55.43
N ALA A 319 17.42 2.10 -54.34
CA ALA A 319 16.98 1.72 -53.00
C ALA A 319 15.45 1.66 -52.90
N ARG A 320 14.72 2.64 -53.46
CA ARG A 320 13.25 2.60 -53.54
C ARG A 320 12.72 1.39 -54.35
N ARG A 321 13.36 1.00 -55.47
CA ARG A 321 13.00 -0.22 -56.22
C ARG A 321 13.19 -1.50 -55.40
N ARG A 322 14.28 -1.59 -54.63
CA ARG A 322 14.55 -2.74 -53.74
C ARG A 322 13.59 -2.77 -52.54
N LEU A 323 13.19 -1.61 -52.03
CA LEU A 323 12.17 -1.47 -50.97
C LEU A 323 10.77 -1.85 -51.47
N ALA A 324 10.40 -1.49 -52.71
CA ALA A 324 9.14 -1.91 -53.33
C ALA A 324 9.06 -3.44 -53.50
N LYS A 325 10.15 -4.09 -53.94
CA LYS A 325 10.20 -5.58 -53.98
C LYS A 325 10.06 -6.20 -52.59
N ARG A 326 10.58 -5.58 -51.52
CA ARG A 326 10.40 -6.06 -50.14
C ARG A 326 8.99 -5.86 -49.59
N ARG A 327 8.30 -4.75 -49.91
CA ARG A 327 6.89 -4.55 -49.50
C ARG A 327 5.95 -5.56 -50.19
N ASN A 328 6.17 -5.86 -51.47
CA ASN A 328 5.27 -6.79 -52.20
C ASN A 328 5.48 -8.28 -51.86
N THR A 329 6.57 -8.66 -51.19
CA THR A 329 6.73 -10.02 -50.61
C THR A 329 6.04 -10.21 -49.25
N ALA A 330 5.49 -9.15 -48.65
CA ALA A 330 4.78 -9.22 -47.36
C ALA A 330 3.24 -9.32 -47.49
N LEU A 331 2.70 -9.38 -48.73
CA LEU A 331 1.25 -9.25 -49.00
C LEU A 331 0.71 -10.30 -50.01
N ALA A 332 1.36 -11.47 -50.14
CA ALA A 332 0.93 -12.53 -51.07
C ALA A 332 0.77 -13.89 -50.35
N GLY A 333 -0.48 -14.28 -50.06
CA GLY A 333 -0.86 -15.43 -49.23
C GLY A 333 -1.60 -14.96 -47.96
N ILE A 334 -2.86 -14.52 -47.99
CA ILE A 334 -4.04 -15.02 -48.74
C ILE A 334 -4.33 -16.50 -48.39
N GLY A 335 -5.44 -16.86 -47.74
CA GLY A 335 -6.52 -16.02 -47.17
C GLY A 335 -7.78 -16.84 -46.82
N GLY A 336 -8.81 -16.20 -46.26
CA GLY A 336 -10.15 -16.79 -46.11
C GLY A 336 -11.00 -16.24 -44.95
N GLY A 337 -12.07 -15.51 -45.28
CA GLY A 337 -13.03 -14.93 -44.31
C GLY A 337 -13.29 -13.43 -44.56
N PRO A 338 -14.55 -12.96 -44.70
CA PRO A 338 -14.85 -11.62 -45.21
C PRO A 338 -15.00 -10.52 -44.13
N VAL A 339 -15.13 -9.28 -44.60
CA VAL A 339 -15.23 -8.02 -43.82
C VAL A 339 -16.65 -7.45 -43.93
N GLU A 340 -17.19 -7.00 -42.80
CA GLU A 340 -18.26 -5.98 -42.62
C GLU A 340 -18.34 -5.72 -41.09
N ASP A 341 -18.66 -4.53 -40.55
CA ASP A 341 -18.97 -3.22 -41.13
C ASP A 341 -18.33 -2.12 -40.24
N ILE A 342 -18.11 -0.92 -40.79
CA ILE A 342 -17.36 0.18 -40.16
C ILE A 342 -18.27 1.21 -39.45
N ALA A 343 -19.59 0.96 -39.42
CA ALA A 343 -20.63 1.95 -39.10
C ALA A 343 -20.90 2.23 -37.60
N CYS A 344 -20.26 1.54 -36.65
CA CYS A 344 -20.62 1.65 -35.22
C CYS A 344 -20.03 2.88 -34.47
N LEU A 345 -19.18 3.71 -35.10
CA LEU A 345 -18.46 4.79 -34.41
C LEU A 345 -19.07 6.20 -34.53
N PHE A 346 -20.09 6.41 -35.36
CA PHE A 346 -20.77 7.70 -35.48
C PHE A 346 -22.29 7.53 -35.47
N GLY A 347 -22.94 8.12 -34.46
CA GLY A 347 -24.37 7.95 -34.23
C GLY A 347 -25.25 8.49 -35.37
N ARG A 348 -26.28 7.74 -35.73
CA ARG A 348 -27.30 8.18 -36.70
C ARG A 348 -28.07 9.39 -36.13
N ASN A 349 -28.26 10.41 -36.96
CA ASN A 349 -29.11 11.58 -36.76
C ASN A 349 -28.57 12.68 -35.82
N GLY A 350 -27.28 12.99 -35.91
CA GLY A 350 -26.68 14.21 -35.33
C GLY A 350 -26.99 15.52 -36.06
N ARG A 351 -28.28 15.89 -36.18
CA ARG A 351 -28.86 17.25 -36.40
C ARG A 351 -30.28 17.17 -35.80
N GLU A 352 -30.82 18.12 -35.04
CA GLU A 352 -30.81 19.59 -35.20
C GLU A 352 -30.59 20.34 -33.86
N HIS A 353 -30.59 21.69 -33.88
CA HIS A 353 -30.31 22.55 -32.71
C HIS A 353 -31.45 23.55 -32.43
N MET A 354 -31.54 24.02 -31.17
CA MET A 354 -32.49 25.03 -30.64
C MET A 354 -33.96 24.51 -30.55
N LYS A 355 -34.79 24.85 -29.54
CA LYS A 355 -34.91 26.06 -28.70
C LYS A 355 -35.43 25.74 -27.28
N TRP A 356 -35.37 26.73 -26.38
CA TRP A 356 -36.20 26.83 -25.17
C TRP A 356 -37.67 27.20 -25.50
N THR A 357 -38.64 26.75 -24.69
CA THR A 357 -39.72 27.55 -24.02
C THR A 357 -40.72 26.67 -23.23
N ASP A 358 -40.85 26.95 -21.93
CA ASP A 358 -42.08 27.09 -21.09
C ASP A 358 -43.20 26.03 -20.92
N HIS A 359 -43.87 26.12 -19.76
CA HIS A 359 -44.99 25.29 -19.24
C HIS A 359 -46.40 25.81 -19.59
N GLN A 360 -47.43 24.93 -19.55
CA GLN A 360 -48.87 25.13 -19.14
C GLN A 360 -49.71 23.86 -19.53
N TRP A 361 -50.89 23.47 -19.00
CA TRP A 361 -51.83 23.84 -17.90
C TRP A 361 -52.12 22.54 -17.06
N GLN A 362 -52.42 22.53 -15.75
CA GLN A 362 -53.68 22.84 -15.01
C GLN A 362 -54.87 21.90 -15.36
N ARG A 363 -55.68 21.29 -14.46
CA ARG A 363 -56.51 21.76 -13.29
C ARG A 363 -56.91 20.56 -12.36
N THR A 364 -57.58 20.63 -11.19
CA THR A 364 -58.35 21.68 -10.44
C THR A 364 -58.36 21.44 -8.90
N GLN A 365 -58.87 22.40 -8.11
CA GLN A 365 -59.09 22.41 -6.62
C GLN A 365 -60.54 21.95 -6.23
N PRO A 366 -61.14 22.19 -5.02
CA PRO A 366 -60.71 22.77 -3.71
C PRO A 366 -61.10 21.87 -2.48
N ASP A 367 -61.17 22.25 -1.18
CA ASP A 367 -61.24 23.51 -0.39
C ASP A 367 -60.90 23.20 1.12
N ASN A 368 -60.88 24.04 2.18
CA ASN A 368 -61.01 25.49 2.52
C ASN A 368 -60.31 25.73 3.91
N LEU A 369 -60.28 26.98 4.44
CA LEU A 369 -59.94 27.44 5.83
C LEU A 369 -58.47 27.23 6.30
N GLY A 370 -57.75 28.15 6.95
CA GLY A 370 -57.99 29.55 7.38
C GLY A 370 -57.40 29.82 8.80
N SER A 371 -56.90 31.01 9.20
CA SER A 371 -56.61 32.29 8.52
C SER A 371 -55.79 33.25 9.44
N ASN A 372 -55.23 34.35 8.92
CA ASN A 372 -54.59 35.51 9.62
C ASN A 372 -53.29 35.27 10.45
N SER A 373 -52.39 36.25 10.72
CA SER A 373 -52.05 37.54 10.05
C SER A 373 -50.80 38.20 10.69
N TYR A 374 -50.20 39.19 9.99
CA TYR A 374 -49.16 40.14 10.43
C TYR A 374 -47.69 39.68 10.54
N ALA A 375 -46.80 40.65 10.32
CA ALA A 375 -45.35 40.52 10.37
C ALA A 375 -44.72 41.75 11.05
N ARG A 376 -43.66 41.52 11.85
CA ARG A 376 -42.54 42.45 12.06
C ARG A 376 -41.37 41.70 12.70
N GLY A 377 -40.15 42.12 12.39
CA GLY A 377 -38.93 41.48 12.90
C GLY A 377 -38.49 42.01 14.26
N TYR A 378 -37.72 41.18 14.95
CA TYR A 378 -36.83 41.50 16.07
C TYR A 378 -35.49 40.82 15.70
N SER A 379 -34.33 41.45 15.77
CA SER A 379 -33.71 42.17 16.90
C SER A 379 -33.45 41.21 18.05
N GLU A 380 -32.17 40.93 18.29
CA GLU A 380 -31.74 39.98 19.32
C GLU A 380 -32.09 40.49 20.72
N ILE A 381 -32.50 39.56 21.60
CA ILE A 381 -32.62 39.78 23.03
C ILE A 381 -31.92 38.60 23.72
N PRO A 382 -30.75 38.81 24.35
CA PRO A 382 -30.12 37.76 25.16
C PRO A 382 -30.94 37.55 26.45
N LEU A 383 -31.15 36.29 26.83
CA LEU A 383 -31.64 35.94 28.17
C LEU A 383 -30.46 35.65 29.10
N PRO A 384 -30.56 36.01 30.39
CA PRO A 384 -29.42 35.97 31.31
C PRO A 384 -29.20 34.56 31.88
N PHE A 385 -27.94 34.14 32.01
CA PHE A 385 -27.21 34.08 33.29
C PHE A 385 -25.77 33.57 33.08
N TYR A 386 -24.86 34.03 33.94
CA TYR A 386 -23.42 33.68 33.97
C TYR A 386 -22.59 33.98 32.71
N ASP A 387 -21.77 35.02 32.80
CA ASP A 387 -20.48 35.08 32.13
C ASP A 387 -19.43 35.65 33.11
N HIS A 388 -18.17 35.24 32.96
CA HIS A 388 -17.10 35.48 33.93
C HIS A 388 -15.85 36.08 33.26
N ASN A 389 -15.67 37.40 33.36
CA ASN A 389 -14.36 37.98 33.67
C ASN A 389 -14.44 39.47 34.06
N PRO A 390 -13.66 39.92 35.06
CA PRO A 390 -13.43 41.34 35.32
C PRO A 390 -12.16 41.84 34.64
N GLU A 391 -12.21 43.02 34.02
CA GLU A 391 -11.02 43.85 33.79
C GLU A 391 -11.11 45.18 34.57
N PRO A 392 -9.96 45.79 34.93
CA PRO A 392 -9.91 46.79 36.00
C PRO A 392 -10.06 48.22 35.50
N LEU A 393 -10.65 49.10 36.32
CA LEU A 393 -10.39 50.54 36.30
C LEU A 393 -10.75 51.21 37.63
N GLU A 394 -9.75 51.87 38.23
CA GLU A 394 -9.85 52.81 39.35
C GLU A 394 -8.84 53.96 39.04
N PRO A 395 -8.90 55.14 39.69
CA PRO A 395 -9.88 55.61 40.68
C PRO A 395 -10.48 57.00 40.34
N LEU A 396 -11.34 57.55 41.22
CA LEU A 396 -11.16 58.90 41.83
C LEU A 396 -12.34 59.35 42.76
N VAL A 397 -11.97 59.91 43.92
CA VAL A 397 -12.73 60.84 44.80
C VAL A 397 -13.96 60.32 45.58
N SER A 398 -13.67 59.90 46.82
CA SER A 398 -14.40 60.10 48.10
C SER A 398 -15.86 60.62 48.15
N HIS A 399 -16.68 59.98 49.00
CA HIS A 399 -17.09 60.60 50.28
C HIS A 399 -17.52 59.56 51.34
N ASP A 400 -17.71 60.03 52.56
CA ASP A 400 -17.63 59.27 53.82
C ASP A 400 -18.85 58.39 54.16
N ASN A 401 -18.58 57.20 54.72
CA ASN A 401 -19.30 56.61 55.86
C ASN A 401 -18.46 55.48 56.50
N PRO A 402 -18.60 55.19 57.80
CA PRO A 402 -17.67 54.30 58.52
C PRO A 402 -17.92 52.80 58.23
N PRO A 403 -16.87 51.98 58.10
CA PRO A 403 -17.01 50.55 57.88
C PRO A 403 -17.33 49.80 59.18
N THR A 404 -18.30 48.88 59.13
CA THR A 404 -18.36 47.76 60.08
C THR A 404 -17.14 46.84 59.84
N PRO A 405 -16.53 46.28 60.90
CA PRO A 405 -15.33 45.46 60.75
C PRO A 405 -15.68 44.09 60.15
N LYS A 406 -15.38 43.89 58.87
CA LYS A 406 -15.46 42.55 58.24
C LYS A 406 -14.59 41.57 59.04
N MET A 407 -15.24 40.52 59.54
CA MET A 407 -14.63 39.57 60.48
C MET A 407 -13.67 38.63 59.74
N ASN A 408 -12.37 38.73 60.03
CA ASN A 408 -11.33 37.87 59.45
C ASN A 408 -11.74 36.38 59.50
N SER A 409 -11.47 35.62 58.44
CA SER A 409 -11.87 34.20 58.32
C SER A 409 -11.48 33.36 59.53
N THR A 410 -10.26 33.54 60.05
CA THR A 410 -9.74 32.88 61.26
C THR A 410 -10.63 33.08 62.50
N ASN A 411 -11.30 34.23 62.61
CA ASN A 411 -12.25 34.49 63.69
C ASN A 411 -13.62 33.85 63.42
N ARG A 412 -14.05 33.78 62.15
CA ARG A 412 -15.31 33.11 61.76
C ARG A 412 -15.22 31.59 62.00
N THR A 413 -14.12 30.94 61.60
CA THR A 413 -13.86 29.51 61.91
C THR A 413 -13.84 29.25 63.41
N ARG A 414 -13.18 30.12 64.20
CA ARG A 414 -13.13 29.97 65.66
C ARG A 414 -14.48 30.19 66.34
N ALA A 415 -15.31 31.09 65.82
CA ALA A 415 -16.67 31.29 66.30
C ALA A 415 -17.57 30.08 65.96
N LEU A 416 -17.43 29.49 64.77
CA LEU A 416 -18.10 28.25 64.40
C LEU A 416 -17.70 27.08 65.30
N GLN A 417 -16.41 26.93 65.60
CA GLN A 417 -15.94 25.93 66.55
C GLN A 417 -16.58 26.08 67.95
N ILE A 418 -16.75 27.31 68.44
CA ILE A 418 -17.43 27.62 69.70
C ILE A 418 -18.95 27.31 69.65
N LEU A 419 -19.62 27.40 68.49
CA LEU A 419 -20.99 26.90 68.35
C LEU A 419 -21.03 25.37 68.45
N LEU A 420 -20.14 24.68 67.72
CA LEU A 420 -20.06 23.22 67.71
C LEU A 420 -19.63 22.63 69.07
N GLU A 421 -19.05 23.44 69.96
CA GLU A 421 -18.82 23.03 71.36
C GLU A 421 -20.11 23.01 72.21
N ARG A 422 -21.26 23.49 71.72
CA ARG A 422 -22.55 23.50 72.45
C ARG A 422 -23.33 22.19 72.24
N ASP A 423 -23.80 21.59 73.33
CA ASP A 423 -24.35 20.22 73.32
C ASP A 423 -25.74 20.06 72.65
N ASP A 424 -26.50 21.15 72.49
CA ASP A 424 -27.90 21.13 72.02
C ASP A 424 -28.08 21.57 70.54
N CYS A 425 -27.01 21.70 69.74
CA CYS A 425 -27.09 22.33 68.40
C CYS A 425 -28.01 21.57 67.41
N VAL A 426 -29.15 22.17 67.06
CA VAL A 426 -30.08 21.70 66.02
C VAL A 426 -29.74 22.33 64.67
N ILE A 427 -30.29 21.77 63.59
CA ILE A 427 -30.25 22.32 62.22
C ILE A 427 -30.72 23.79 62.17
N GLU A 428 -31.67 24.16 63.02
CA GLU A 428 -32.22 25.51 63.09
C GLU A 428 -31.20 26.49 63.69
N ASP A 429 -30.50 26.11 64.77
CA ASP A 429 -29.36 26.87 65.32
C ASP A 429 -28.23 27.03 64.28
N ALA A 430 -27.93 25.97 63.52
CA ALA A 430 -26.92 26.01 62.47
C ALA A 430 -27.26 27.03 61.37
N ARG A 431 -28.52 27.08 60.90
CA ARG A 431 -29.00 28.09 59.94
C ARG A 431 -28.85 29.51 60.49
N ASP A 432 -29.30 29.73 61.73
CA ASP A 432 -29.28 31.08 62.32
C ASP A 432 -27.87 31.54 62.68
N PHE A 433 -26.94 30.61 62.97
CA PHE A 433 -25.54 30.96 63.18
C PHE A 433 -24.80 31.26 61.86
N VAL A 434 -25.06 30.52 60.79
CA VAL A 434 -24.54 30.82 59.44
C VAL A 434 -24.97 32.21 58.99
N ARG A 435 -26.23 32.59 59.27
CA ARG A 435 -26.75 33.95 59.06
C ARG A 435 -26.04 35.00 59.93
N GLN A 436 -25.83 34.72 61.23
CA GLN A 436 -25.19 35.65 62.17
C GLN A 436 -23.70 35.92 61.87
N LEU A 437 -22.99 34.97 61.24
CA LEU A 437 -21.58 35.14 60.84
C LEU A 437 -21.38 35.62 59.38
N GLU A 438 -22.46 35.92 58.65
CA GLU A 438 -22.43 36.27 57.22
C GLU A 438 -21.66 35.25 56.36
N ILE A 439 -21.78 33.95 56.66
CA ILE A 439 -21.08 32.88 55.93
C ILE A 439 -21.87 32.50 54.68
N ASP A 440 -21.26 32.71 53.52
CA ASP A 440 -21.78 32.23 52.23
C ASP A 440 -21.32 30.78 52.00
N LEU A 441 -22.16 29.81 52.41
CA LEU A 441 -21.89 28.37 52.25
C LEU A 441 -21.74 27.91 50.79
N GLN A 442 -22.12 28.73 49.80
CA GLN A 442 -21.89 28.42 48.38
C GLN A 442 -20.48 28.81 47.93
N ARG A 443 -19.84 29.76 48.62
CA ARG A 443 -18.43 30.16 48.40
C ARG A 443 -17.45 29.49 49.35
N GLU A 444 -17.89 29.14 50.56
CA GLU A 444 -17.07 28.57 51.63
C GLU A 444 -17.66 27.21 52.09
N PRO A 445 -17.71 26.17 51.23
CA PRO A 445 -18.36 24.89 51.52
C PRO A 445 -17.70 24.11 52.67
N GLU A 446 -16.46 24.43 53.03
CA GLU A 446 -15.78 23.89 54.21
C GLU A 446 -16.57 24.09 55.51
N PHE A 447 -17.36 25.16 55.63
CA PHE A 447 -18.20 25.41 56.80
C PHE A 447 -19.44 24.51 56.82
N SER A 448 -20.04 24.21 55.66
CA SER A 448 -21.11 23.20 55.55
C SER A 448 -20.61 21.85 56.05
N ARG A 449 -19.40 21.48 55.62
CA ARG A 449 -18.77 20.21 56.00
C ARG A 449 -18.46 20.11 57.49
N GLN A 450 -17.90 21.16 58.10
CA GLN A 450 -17.62 21.21 59.54
C GLN A 450 -18.89 21.04 60.40
N ILE A 451 -20.01 21.66 59.99
CA ILE A 451 -21.30 21.48 60.67
C ILE A 451 -21.79 20.03 60.51
N PHE A 452 -21.64 19.44 59.32
CA PHE A 452 -22.13 18.09 59.04
C PHE A 452 -21.35 16.98 59.78
N ASP A 453 -20.02 17.04 59.79
CA ASP A 453 -19.19 16.08 60.54
C ASP A 453 -19.53 16.12 62.04
N HIS A 454 -19.74 17.32 62.60
CA HIS A 454 -20.16 17.47 63.99
C HIS A 454 -21.53 16.81 64.29
N LEU A 455 -22.51 17.03 63.40
CA LEU A 455 -23.83 16.40 63.51
C LEU A 455 -23.75 14.87 63.39
N LEU A 456 -22.82 14.32 62.60
CA LEU A 456 -22.56 12.88 62.53
C LEU A 456 -21.93 12.34 63.83
N GLU A 457 -20.90 13.02 64.37
CA GLU A 457 -20.17 12.58 65.57
C GLU A 457 -21.06 12.56 66.83
N ARG A 458 -21.90 13.59 67.02
CA ARG A 458 -22.77 13.70 68.20
C ARG A 458 -24.07 12.90 68.11
N SER A 459 -24.44 12.40 66.93
CA SER A 459 -25.74 11.71 66.71
C SER A 459 -25.67 10.18 66.49
N PRO A 460 -24.79 9.39 67.15
CA PRO A 460 -24.47 8.03 66.71
C PRO A 460 -25.59 6.99 66.88
N ARG A 461 -26.72 7.37 67.51
CA ARG A 461 -27.91 6.50 67.72
C ARG A 461 -29.15 6.95 66.97
N ASP A 462 -29.27 8.22 66.62
CA ASP A 462 -30.36 8.77 65.82
C ASP A 462 -29.83 9.72 64.75
N LEU A 463 -29.80 9.24 63.51
CA LEU A 463 -29.30 10.01 62.35
C LEU A 463 -30.40 10.91 61.75
N SER A 464 -31.49 11.20 62.47
CA SER A 464 -32.59 12.04 62.00
C SER A 464 -32.13 13.46 61.62
N GLN A 465 -31.23 14.07 62.37
CA GLN A 465 -30.70 15.40 62.04
C GLN A 465 -29.71 15.35 60.85
N PRO A 466 -28.69 14.46 60.79
CA PRO A 466 -27.90 14.27 59.57
C PRO A 466 -28.73 14.00 58.30
N ILE A 467 -29.81 13.21 58.37
CA ILE A 467 -30.68 12.96 57.21
C ILE A 467 -31.37 14.24 56.74
N LYS A 468 -31.97 15.01 57.66
CA LYS A 468 -32.60 16.30 57.32
C LYS A 468 -31.59 17.32 56.77
N PHE A 469 -30.35 17.31 57.24
CA PHE A 469 -29.29 18.19 56.75
C PHE A 469 -28.97 17.88 55.28
N LEU A 470 -28.82 16.60 54.91
CA LEU A 470 -28.61 16.18 53.51
C LEU A 470 -29.78 16.52 52.57
N GLU A 471 -30.96 16.82 53.13
CA GLU A 471 -32.17 17.23 52.43
C GLU A 471 -32.40 18.76 52.45
N ASP A 472 -31.51 19.53 53.10
CA ASP A 472 -31.59 21.00 53.19
C ASP A 472 -30.71 21.66 52.12
N PRO A 473 -31.30 22.28 51.07
CA PRO A 473 -30.54 22.88 49.97
C PRO A 473 -29.80 24.18 50.34
N PHE A 474 -30.01 24.72 51.55
CA PHE A 474 -29.28 25.89 52.03
C PHE A 474 -28.08 25.53 52.92
N LEU A 475 -28.15 24.40 53.63
CA LEU A 475 -27.05 23.94 54.50
C LEU A 475 -26.12 22.95 53.79
N ASN A 476 -26.67 22.02 53.02
CA ASN A 476 -25.90 21.03 52.27
C ASN A 476 -25.55 21.57 50.88
N THR A 477 -24.46 22.33 50.79
CA THR A 477 -24.06 22.99 49.54
C THR A 477 -23.28 22.06 48.61
N TRP A 478 -23.40 22.29 47.31
CA TRP A 478 -22.76 21.48 46.27
C TRP A 478 -21.23 21.53 46.42
N GLY A 479 -20.56 20.37 46.27
CA GLY A 479 -19.10 20.26 46.47
C GLY A 479 -18.63 20.13 47.93
N SER A 480 -19.53 20.11 48.92
CA SER A 480 -19.18 19.99 50.35
C SER A 480 -18.70 18.59 50.79
N GLY A 481 -18.95 17.53 50.00
CA GLY A 481 -18.54 16.16 50.35
C GLY A 481 -19.40 15.47 51.43
N ASN A 482 -20.57 16.03 51.77
CA ASN A 482 -21.42 15.56 52.86
C ASN A 482 -22.12 14.21 52.56
N TYR A 483 -22.48 13.92 51.31
CA TYR A 483 -23.11 12.65 50.95
C TYR A 483 -22.12 11.48 51.09
N LEU A 484 -20.86 11.70 50.72
CA LEU A 484 -19.75 10.77 50.97
C LEU A 484 -19.49 10.61 52.47
N ALA A 485 -19.43 11.69 53.23
CA ALA A 485 -19.25 11.65 54.70
C ALA A 485 -20.28 10.74 55.38
N ALA A 486 -21.54 10.86 54.97
CA ALA A 486 -22.65 10.06 55.49
C ALA A 486 -22.53 8.56 55.18
N VAL A 487 -21.82 8.19 54.09
CA VAL A 487 -21.53 6.81 53.70
C VAL A 487 -20.26 6.29 54.39
N GLU A 488 -19.19 7.09 54.43
CA GLU A 488 -17.94 6.80 55.16
C GLU A 488 -18.17 6.57 56.66
N TYR A 489 -19.11 7.30 57.25
CA TYR A 489 -19.51 7.12 58.65
C TYR A 489 -19.83 5.65 58.96
N PHE A 490 -20.43 4.91 58.02
CA PHE A 490 -20.75 3.48 58.19
C PHE A 490 -19.58 2.52 57.90
N VAL A 491 -18.44 3.01 57.39
CA VAL A 491 -17.17 2.24 57.34
C VAL A 491 -16.48 2.28 58.71
N ARG A 492 -16.64 3.37 59.46
CA ARG A 492 -16.04 3.54 60.81
C ARG A 492 -16.99 3.08 61.93
N HIS A 493 -18.30 3.26 61.77
CA HIS A 493 -19.30 3.04 62.82
C HIS A 493 -20.41 2.04 62.43
N LYS A 494 -20.81 1.19 63.40
CA LYS A 494 -21.89 0.20 63.22
C LYS A 494 -23.26 0.85 63.37
N ALA A 495 -24.08 0.79 62.33
CA ALA A 495 -25.45 1.32 62.34
C ALA A 495 -26.51 0.27 61.98
N LYS A 496 -27.71 0.43 62.55
CA LYS A 496 -28.90 -0.40 62.27
C LYS A 496 -29.22 -0.37 60.77
N ARG A 497 -29.77 -1.47 60.24
CA ARG A 497 -30.16 -1.58 58.81
C ARG A 497 -31.07 -0.44 58.37
N ALA A 498 -32.03 -0.04 59.21
CA ALA A 498 -32.94 1.07 58.95
C ALA A 498 -32.18 2.39 58.75
N SER A 499 -31.27 2.75 59.66
CA SER A 499 -30.46 3.97 59.59
C SER A 499 -29.56 4.02 58.34
N ARG A 500 -28.89 2.90 58.01
CA ARG A 500 -28.10 2.78 56.77
C ARG A 500 -28.96 2.93 55.51
N THR A 501 -30.15 2.32 55.50
CA THR A 501 -31.10 2.45 54.38
C THR A 501 -31.64 3.88 54.26
N ALA A 502 -31.88 4.57 55.37
CA ALA A 502 -32.41 5.93 55.36
C ALA A 502 -31.40 6.95 54.77
N ILE A 503 -30.12 6.88 55.17
CA ILE A 503 -29.06 7.72 54.57
C ILE A 503 -28.83 7.35 53.10
N LEU A 504 -28.74 6.07 52.73
CA LEU A 504 -28.57 5.68 51.32
C LEU A 504 -29.77 6.10 50.45
N ASN A 505 -30.98 6.17 51.01
CA ASN A 505 -32.14 6.74 50.33
C ASN A 505 -32.05 8.28 50.21
N ALA A 506 -31.41 8.99 51.15
CA ALA A 506 -31.17 10.43 51.06
C ALA A 506 -30.08 10.76 50.01
N VAL A 507 -29.01 9.97 49.93
CA VAL A 507 -28.02 10.03 48.83
C VAL A 507 -28.70 9.77 47.48
N ALA A 508 -29.61 8.78 47.41
CA ALA A 508 -30.39 8.54 46.19
C ALA A 508 -31.30 9.73 45.82
N ARG A 509 -31.95 10.40 46.79
CA ARG A 509 -32.70 11.65 46.53
C ARG A 509 -31.79 12.78 46.07
N GLY A 510 -30.58 12.91 46.63
CA GLY A 510 -29.58 13.86 46.17
C GLY A 510 -29.21 13.64 44.69
N LEU A 511 -29.05 12.39 44.26
CA LEU A 511 -28.82 12.04 42.86
C LEU A 511 -30.03 12.32 41.96
N GLU A 512 -31.26 11.96 42.38
CA GLU A 512 -32.50 12.29 41.65
C GLU A 512 -32.68 13.81 41.45
N LEU A 513 -32.08 14.63 42.32
CA LEU A 513 -32.09 16.09 42.26
C LEU A 513 -30.83 16.73 41.64
N GLY A 514 -29.80 15.95 41.28
CA GLY A 514 -28.55 16.47 40.71
C GLY A 514 -27.62 17.17 41.72
N LEU A 515 -27.82 16.96 43.02
CA LEU A 515 -27.10 17.65 44.11
C LEU A 515 -25.75 17.00 44.47
N VAL A 516 -25.47 15.79 43.99
CA VAL A 516 -24.23 15.05 44.26
C VAL A 516 -23.23 15.28 43.11
N PRO A 517 -22.03 15.84 43.37
CA PRO A 517 -20.96 15.94 42.39
C PRO A 517 -20.51 14.58 41.82
N THR A 518 -20.01 14.59 40.59
CA THR A 518 -19.47 13.43 39.86
C THR A 518 -18.32 12.74 40.61
N ASP A 519 -17.39 13.52 41.17
CA ASP A 519 -16.24 12.98 41.93
C ASP A 519 -16.70 12.33 43.25
N GLU A 520 -17.68 12.94 43.92
CA GLU A 520 -18.27 12.43 45.16
C GLU A 520 -19.04 11.11 44.92
N LEU A 521 -19.74 11.01 43.79
CA LEU A 521 -20.44 9.80 43.36
C LEU A 521 -19.49 8.61 43.16
N CYS A 522 -18.34 8.82 42.51
CA CYS A 522 -17.31 7.78 42.34
C CYS A 522 -16.84 7.24 43.69
N LEU A 523 -16.49 8.14 44.62
CA LEU A 523 -16.05 7.78 45.97
C LEU A 523 -17.15 7.07 46.77
N ILE A 524 -18.42 7.45 46.61
CA ILE A 524 -19.57 6.75 47.22
C ILE A 524 -19.66 5.31 46.72
N VAL A 525 -19.55 5.08 45.40
CA VAL A 525 -19.57 3.72 44.80
C VAL A 525 -18.45 2.86 45.38
N GLN A 526 -17.21 3.38 45.43
CA GLN A 526 -16.07 2.68 46.04
C GLN A 526 -16.20 2.43 47.55
N THR A 527 -17.10 3.13 48.25
CA THR A 527 -17.25 3.07 49.71
C THR A 527 -18.37 2.15 50.16
N LEU A 528 -19.42 1.96 49.34
CA LEU A 528 -20.49 0.99 49.56
C LEU A 528 -20.04 -0.44 49.96
N PRO A 529 -19.05 -1.09 49.31
CA PRO A 529 -18.66 -2.45 49.68
C PRO A 529 -17.95 -2.52 51.04
N LYS A 530 -17.33 -1.41 51.46
CA LYS A 530 -16.53 -1.26 52.71
C LYS A 530 -17.40 -1.03 53.95
N ILE A 531 -18.69 -0.73 53.80
CA ILE A 531 -19.64 -0.48 54.90
C ILE A 531 -19.66 -1.66 55.88
N LEU A 532 -19.54 -1.39 57.18
CA LEU A 532 -19.57 -2.42 58.21
C LEU A 532 -20.99 -2.95 58.47
N VAL A 533 -21.07 -4.27 58.60
CA VAL A 533 -22.28 -5.03 58.89
C VAL A 533 -22.10 -5.80 60.22
N GLU A 534 -23.11 -6.58 60.59
CA GLU A 534 -23.06 -7.46 61.76
C GLU A 534 -21.85 -8.40 61.70
N ARG A 535 -21.29 -8.75 62.87
CA ARG A 535 -20.07 -9.58 63.02
C ARG A 535 -18.78 -8.99 62.41
N ASN A 536 -18.66 -7.66 62.31
CA ASN A 536 -17.47 -6.93 61.80
C ASN A 536 -17.13 -7.21 60.32
N LYS A 537 -18.05 -7.76 59.53
CA LYS A 537 -17.81 -8.01 58.10
C LYS A 537 -18.22 -6.82 57.23
N ALA A 538 -17.49 -6.61 56.14
CA ALA A 538 -17.82 -5.61 55.14
C ALA A 538 -19.04 -6.04 54.31
N LEU A 539 -19.80 -5.08 53.77
CA LEU A 539 -21.05 -5.33 53.05
C LEU A 539 -20.85 -6.22 51.82
N GLY A 540 -19.75 -6.03 51.09
CA GLY A 540 -19.39 -6.87 49.93
C GLY A 540 -19.05 -8.33 50.29
N GLU A 541 -18.58 -8.60 51.50
CA GLU A 541 -18.33 -9.98 51.99
C GLU A 541 -19.57 -10.65 52.60
N TRP A 542 -20.49 -9.85 53.16
CA TRP A 542 -21.60 -10.36 53.96
C TRP A 542 -22.88 -10.56 53.15
N ASP A 543 -23.24 -9.61 52.29
CA ASP A 543 -24.50 -9.66 51.51
C ASP A 543 -24.37 -8.93 50.18
N GLN A 544 -23.77 -9.61 49.21
CA GLN A 544 -23.68 -9.18 47.81
C GLN A 544 -25.04 -8.88 47.17
N LYS A 545 -26.14 -9.51 47.63
CA LYS A 545 -27.49 -9.26 47.10
C LYS A 545 -28.04 -7.92 47.59
N THR A 546 -27.79 -7.56 48.85
CA THR A 546 -28.09 -6.22 49.37
C THR A 546 -27.17 -5.17 48.73
N LEU A 547 -25.87 -5.44 48.55
CA LEU A 547 -24.95 -4.52 47.85
C LEU A 547 -25.41 -4.23 46.41
N LEU A 548 -25.71 -5.27 45.62
CA LEU A 548 -26.24 -5.13 44.26
C LEU A 548 -27.58 -4.36 44.24
N LYS A 549 -28.43 -4.53 45.27
CA LYS A 549 -29.66 -3.73 45.41
C LYS A 549 -29.36 -2.24 45.64
N HIS A 550 -28.31 -1.90 46.38
CA HIS A 550 -27.89 -0.51 46.59
C HIS A 550 -27.29 0.10 45.31
N TYR A 551 -26.37 -0.59 44.61
CA TYR A 551 -25.88 -0.13 43.30
C TYR A 551 -27.03 0.10 42.30
N ARG A 552 -27.97 -0.85 42.19
CA ARG A 552 -29.19 -0.70 41.35
C ARG A 552 -30.14 0.41 41.81
N SER A 553 -30.06 0.86 43.06
CA SER A 553 -30.86 1.98 43.57
C SER A 553 -30.24 3.32 43.22
N LEU A 554 -28.90 3.44 43.31
CA LEU A 554 -28.18 4.66 42.89
C LEU A 554 -28.20 4.81 41.36
N TRP A 555 -28.02 3.72 40.61
CA TRP A 555 -28.13 3.74 39.15
C TRP A 555 -29.49 4.28 38.68
N LYS A 556 -30.57 3.78 39.28
CA LYS A 556 -31.94 4.26 38.99
C LYS A 556 -32.22 5.67 39.48
N ALA A 557 -31.43 6.22 40.40
CA ALA A 557 -31.53 7.62 40.82
C ALA A 557 -30.93 8.55 39.76
N VAL A 558 -29.76 8.21 39.21
CA VAL A 558 -29.16 8.93 38.06
C VAL A 558 -30.12 8.92 36.87
N GLY A 559 -30.66 7.75 36.49
CA GLY A 559 -31.66 7.64 35.42
C GLY A 559 -33.03 8.28 35.66
N ARG A 560 -33.21 9.00 36.77
CA ARG A 560 -34.39 9.84 37.09
C ARG A 560 -34.03 11.31 37.26
N CYS A 561 -32.75 11.65 37.28
CA CYS A 561 -32.28 13.01 37.34
C CYS A 561 -32.57 13.72 36.02
N ASN A 562 -33.10 14.95 36.09
CA ASN A 562 -33.33 15.78 34.90
C ASN A 562 -32.10 16.64 34.51
N ILE A 563 -30.99 16.52 35.27
CA ILE A 563 -29.78 17.36 35.13
C ILE A 563 -28.57 16.52 34.71
N LEU A 564 -28.39 15.34 35.32
CA LEU A 564 -27.29 14.41 35.05
C LEU A 564 -27.88 13.06 34.62
N GLY A 565 -27.99 12.82 33.31
CA GLY A 565 -28.43 11.55 32.75
C GLY A 565 -27.30 10.52 32.64
N TYR A 566 -27.63 9.31 32.18
CA TYR A 566 -26.64 8.23 32.00
C TYR A 566 -25.53 8.56 30.99
N ARG A 567 -25.80 9.44 30.02
CA ARG A 567 -24.84 9.88 28.99
C ARG A 567 -23.92 11.02 29.43
N ASP A 568 -24.23 11.63 30.58
CA ASP A 568 -23.50 12.76 31.15
C ASP A 568 -22.51 12.31 32.24
N LEU A 569 -22.34 10.99 32.40
CA LEU A 569 -21.41 10.38 33.35
C LEU A 569 -20.00 10.25 32.75
N ASP A 570 -18.98 10.71 33.48
CA ASP A 570 -17.56 10.45 33.14
C ASP A 570 -17.28 8.94 33.10
N MET A 571 -16.40 8.54 32.16
CA MET A 571 -15.99 7.16 31.92
C MET A 571 -15.49 6.50 33.22
N LYS A 572 -14.71 7.22 34.03
CA LYS A 572 -14.18 6.75 35.33
C LYS A 572 -15.27 6.32 36.32
N ILE A 573 -16.43 6.96 36.29
CA ILE A 573 -17.56 6.65 37.17
C ILE A 573 -18.26 5.37 36.69
N THR A 574 -18.42 5.25 35.37
CA THR A 574 -18.95 4.06 34.70
C THR A 574 -18.04 2.85 34.92
N ASP A 575 -16.72 3.01 34.73
CA ASP A 575 -15.69 2.00 34.99
C ASP A 575 -15.74 1.52 36.45
N CYS A 576 -15.73 2.45 37.41
CA CYS A 576 -15.82 2.14 38.84
C CYS A 576 -17.09 1.34 39.20
N TRP A 577 -18.22 1.61 38.53
CA TRP A 577 -19.44 0.82 38.69
C TRP A 577 -19.31 -0.57 38.07
N LEU A 578 -18.72 -0.67 36.88
CA LEU A 578 -18.56 -1.92 36.14
C LEU A 578 -17.58 -2.88 36.82
N GLU A 579 -16.45 -2.39 37.36
CA GLU A 579 -15.52 -3.18 38.17
C GLU A 579 -16.23 -3.85 39.36
N GLU A 580 -16.95 -3.08 40.17
CA GLU A 580 -17.61 -3.59 41.37
C GLU A 580 -18.82 -4.50 41.05
N VAL A 581 -19.55 -4.24 39.95
CA VAL A 581 -20.62 -5.12 39.49
C VAL A 581 -20.07 -6.44 38.91
N MET A 582 -18.94 -6.41 38.22
CA MET A 582 -18.24 -7.60 37.73
C MET A 582 -17.55 -8.38 38.83
N ARG A 583 -17.08 -7.72 39.90
CA ARG A 583 -16.59 -8.34 41.15
C ARG A 583 -17.69 -9.10 41.90
N ILE A 584 -18.95 -8.65 41.80
CA ILE A 584 -20.15 -9.38 42.25
C ILE A 584 -20.57 -10.47 41.23
N GLY A 585 -19.97 -10.48 40.03
CA GLY A 585 -20.22 -11.45 38.96
C GLY A 585 -21.49 -11.21 38.15
N CYS A 586 -22.15 -10.06 38.31
CA CYS A 586 -23.50 -9.81 37.80
C CYS A 586 -23.51 -9.21 36.38
N VAL A 587 -23.10 -10.02 35.40
CA VAL A 587 -22.99 -9.64 33.97
C VAL A 587 -24.23 -8.90 33.46
N ARG A 588 -25.45 -9.40 33.75
CA ARG A 588 -26.72 -8.78 33.34
C ARG A 588 -26.96 -7.35 33.86
N PHE A 589 -26.30 -6.94 34.94
CA PHE A 589 -26.37 -5.54 35.39
C PHE A 589 -25.24 -4.68 34.80
N ALA A 590 -24.07 -5.26 34.50
CA ALA A 590 -23.05 -4.58 33.71
C ALA A 590 -23.51 -4.30 32.27
N GLU A 591 -24.27 -5.22 31.66
CA GLU A 591 -24.99 -5.00 30.39
C GLU A 591 -25.95 -3.80 30.47
N GLU A 592 -26.79 -3.73 31.52
CA GLU A 592 -27.71 -2.61 31.75
C GLU A 592 -26.98 -1.26 31.88
N ILE A 593 -25.74 -1.25 32.40
CA ILE A 593 -24.90 -0.06 32.52
C ILE A 593 -24.29 0.31 31.16
N VAL A 594 -23.61 -0.61 30.47
CA VAL A 594 -22.97 -0.35 29.16
C VAL A 594 -24.00 0.07 28.11
N ILE A 595 -25.17 -0.57 28.06
CA ILE A 595 -26.24 -0.20 27.12
C ILE A 595 -26.84 1.18 27.45
N ALA A 596 -26.75 1.66 28.69
CA ALA A 596 -27.22 3.00 29.07
C ALA A 596 -26.17 4.12 28.92
N THR A 597 -24.88 3.77 28.92
CA THR A 597 -23.74 4.72 28.92
C THR A 597 -23.00 4.82 27.59
N HIS A 598 -23.23 3.91 26.64
CA HIS A 598 -22.51 3.94 25.36
C HIS A 598 -22.69 5.27 24.61
N ASP A 599 -21.57 5.78 24.12
CA ASP A 599 -21.47 6.79 23.07
C ASP A 599 -20.41 6.35 22.05
N ALA A 600 -20.51 6.82 20.81
CA ALA A 600 -19.56 6.46 19.75
C ALA A 600 -18.14 7.02 20.01
N SER A 601 -17.98 8.00 20.92
CA SER A 601 -16.67 8.54 21.30
C SER A 601 -15.97 7.80 22.46
N SER A 602 -16.64 6.90 23.17
CA SER A 602 -16.09 6.33 24.42
C SER A 602 -15.18 5.11 24.18
N ASP A 603 -13.88 5.26 24.45
CA ASP A 603 -12.91 4.16 24.39
C ASP A 603 -13.01 3.24 25.62
N THR A 604 -14.07 2.42 25.66
CA THR A 604 -14.32 1.46 26.75
C THR A 604 -14.08 0.02 26.32
N ALA A 605 -13.22 -0.71 27.03
CA ALA A 605 -12.96 -2.14 26.80
C ALA A 605 -14.06 -3.08 27.34
N TRP A 606 -15.04 -2.55 28.09
CA TRP A 606 -16.06 -3.34 28.77
C TRP A 606 -16.95 -4.24 27.89
N PRO A 607 -17.41 -3.83 26.69
CA PRO A 607 -18.14 -4.73 25.79
C PRO A 607 -17.32 -5.99 25.48
N SER A 608 -16.03 -5.80 25.16
CA SER A 608 -15.08 -6.86 24.86
C SER A 608 -14.87 -7.80 26.04
N VAL A 609 -14.76 -7.25 27.26
CA VAL A 609 -14.65 -8.01 28.52
C VAL A 609 -15.91 -8.82 28.81
N LEU A 610 -17.11 -8.22 28.68
CA LEU A 610 -18.39 -8.87 28.96
C LEU A 610 -18.65 -10.06 28.03
N VAL A 611 -18.44 -9.87 26.72
CA VAL A 611 -18.57 -10.94 25.72
C VAL A 611 -17.55 -12.05 25.98
N THR A 612 -16.29 -11.71 26.27
CA THR A 612 -15.23 -12.68 26.57
C THR A 612 -15.55 -13.51 27.81
N GLU A 613 -15.95 -12.87 28.92
CA GLU A 613 -16.29 -13.55 30.17
C GLU A 613 -17.53 -14.45 30.00
N HIS A 614 -18.53 -14.01 29.24
CA HIS A 614 -19.69 -14.84 28.93
C HIS A 614 -19.30 -16.09 28.12
N LEU A 615 -18.49 -15.94 27.07
CA LEU A 615 -18.00 -17.06 26.26
C LEU A 615 -17.19 -18.06 27.11
N ASN A 616 -16.34 -17.57 28.01
CA ASN A 616 -15.53 -18.40 28.91
C ASN A 616 -16.37 -19.14 29.96
N ARG A 617 -17.45 -18.55 30.48
CA ARG A 617 -18.35 -19.19 31.46
C ARG A 617 -19.18 -20.35 30.89
N THR A 618 -19.22 -20.55 29.57
CA THR A 618 -20.10 -21.56 28.96
C THR A 618 -19.54 -22.97 28.98
N ASP A 619 -19.92 -23.70 30.03
CA ASP A 619 -19.86 -25.16 30.06
C ASP A 619 -20.71 -25.78 28.92
N LYS A 620 -20.54 -27.08 28.68
CA LYS A 620 -21.02 -27.75 27.44
C LYS A 620 -22.55 -27.80 27.27
N SER A 621 -23.32 -27.48 28.31
CA SER A 621 -24.79 -27.49 28.32
C SER A 621 -25.37 -26.30 27.55
N ASP A 622 -24.98 -25.08 27.90
CA ASP A 622 -25.79 -23.88 27.66
C ASP A 622 -25.29 -23.01 26.50
N ALA A 623 -24.51 -23.61 25.59
CA ALA A 623 -23.87 -22.92 24.48
C ALA A 623 -24.86 -22.15 23.57
N ALA A 624 -26.09 -22.66 23.43
CA ALA A 624 -27.14 -21.99 22.64
C ALA A 624 -27.64 -20.68 23.26
N GLU A 625 -27.70 -20.57 24.60
CA GLU A 625 -28.08 -19.29 25.26
C GLU A 625 -26.96 -18.26 25.06
N SER A 626 -25.69 -18.68 25.14
CA SER A 626 -24.54 -17.79 24.92
C SER A 626 -24.37 -17.30 23.49
N ILE A 627 -24.67 -18.13 22.49
CA ILE A 627 -24.60 -17.72 21.08
C ILE A 627 -25.67 -16.66 20.78
N SER A 628 -26.88 -16.84 21.31
CA SER A 628 -27.99 -15.88 21.23
C SER A 628 -27.70 -14.61 22.04
N TYR A 629 -27.07 -14.74 23.20
CA TYR A 629 -26.68 -13.61 24.05
C TYR A 629 -25.74 -12.63 23.33
N ALA A 630 -24.64 -13.13 22.77
CA ALA A 630 -23.60 -12.28 22.22
C ALA A 630 -24.08 -11.49 20.98
N SER A 631 -24.89 -12.10 20.11
CA SER A 631 -25.49 -11.40 18.97
C SER A 631 -26.51 -10.34 19.41
N VAL A 632 -27.39 -10.67 20.36
CA VAL A 632 -28.38 -9.73 20.91
C VAL A 632 -27.74 -8.58 21.71
N PHE A 633 -26.56 -8.77 22.30
CA PHE A 633 -25.80 -7.70 22.94
C PHE A 633 -25.16 -6.76 21.89
N LEU A 634 -24.50 -7.31 20.87
CA LEU A 634 -23.89 -6.53 19.78
C LEU A 634 -24.93 -5.72 18.98
N ASP A 635 -26.14 -6.25 18.77
CA ASP A 635 -27.25 -5.54 18.10
C ASP A 635 -27.91 -4.44 18.98
N ARG A 636 -27.47 -4.23 20.23
CA ARG A 636 -28.03 -3.24 21.18
C ARG A 636 -27.11 -2.09 21.56
N ILE A 637 -25.83 -2.19 21.24
CA ILE A 637 -24.83 -1.13 21.43
C ILE A 637 -24.60 -0.39 20.12
N ASP A 638 -23.85 0.71 20.16
CA ASP A 638 -23.48 1.44 18.95
C ASP A 638 -22.66 0.57 17.97
N ALA A 639 -22.77 0.87 16.66
CA ALA A 639 -22.14 0.10 15.60
C ALA A 639 -20.61 0.17 15.58
N ASP A 640 -20.00 1.30 15.95
CA ASP A 640 -18.55 1.44 16.05
C ASP A 640 -18.02 0.70 17.29
N LEU A 641 -18.75 0.78 18.41
CA LEU A 641 -18.43 0.05 19.64
C LEU A 641 -18.62 -1.48 19.47
N ALA A 642 -19.64 -1.91 18.71
CA ALA A 642 -19.82 -3.30 18.30
C ALA A 642 -18.68 -3.78 17.39
N ALA A 643 -18.25 -2.98 16.41
CA ALA A 643 -17.09 -3.31 15.58
C ALA A 643 -15.82 -3.47 16.42
N LYS A 644 -15.56 -2.55 17.38
CA LYS A 644 -14.44 -2.64 18.33
C LYS A 644 -14.49 -3.92 19.16
N CYS A 645 -15.64 -4.19 19.78
CA CYS A 645 -15.87 -5.42 20.53
C CYS A 645 -15.59 -6.67 19.69
N ILE A 646 -15.92 -6.66 18.39
CA ILE A 646 -15.69 -7.80 17.52
C ILE A 646 -14.20 -7.99 17.20
N VAL A 647 -13.44 -6.90 17.00
CA VAL A 647 -11.98 -6.95 16.82
C VAL A 647 -11.31 -7.50 18.08
N ASP A 648 -11.55 -6.87 19.24
CA ASP A 648 -10.92 -7.19 20.51
C ASP A 648 -11.14 -8.66 20.92
N VAL A 649 -12.39 -9.14 20.86
CA VAL A 649 -12.73 -10.52 21.20
C VAL A 649 -12.08 -11.50 20.22
N THR A 650 -11.97 -11.15 18.94
CA THR A 650 -11.32 -12.02 17.94
C THR A 650 -9.80 -12.09 18.16
N GLU A 651 -9.15 -10.96 18.50
CA GLU A 651 -7.73 -10.93 18.84
C GLU A 651 -7.46 -11.69 20.16
N TYR A 652 -8.22 -11.43 21.21
CA TYR A 652 -8.12 -12.14 22.49
C TYR A 652 -8.30 -13.66 22.34
N LEU A 653 -9.36 -14.12 21.67
CA LEU A 653 -9.61 -15.55 21.47
C LEU A 653 -8.53 -16.24 20.62
N SER A 654 -7.82 -15.50 19.75
CA SER A 654 -6.69 -16.03 19.00
C SER A 654 -5.43 -16.26 19.85
N SER A 655 -5.25 -15.46 20.91
CA SER A 655 -4.06 -15.46 21.78
C SER A 655 -4.25 -16.17 23.13
N ALA A 656 -5.47 -16.26 23.66
CA ALA A 656 -5.76 -16.66 25.05
C ALA A 656 -5.49 -18.14 25.40
N SER A 657 -5.13 -19.00 24.44
CA SER A 657 -4.79 -20.39 24.74
C SER A 657 -3.70 -20.97 23.84
N SER A 658 -2.71 -21.60 24.48
CA SER A 658 -1.69 -22.43 23.83
C SER A 658 -2.23 -23.79 23.33
N ASN A 659 -3.44 -24.19 23.76
CA ASN A 659 -4.08 -25.42 23.30
C ASN A 659 -4.93 -25.14 22.05
N THR A 660 -4.38 -25.49 20.88
CA THR A 660 -5.03 -25.39 19.57
C THR A 660 -6.49 -25.86 19.56
N ALA A 661 -6.80 -27.00 20.16
CA ALA A 661 -8.17 -27.56 20.12
C ALA A 661 -9.18 -26.75 20.95
N ILE A 662 -8.73 -26.07 22.00
CA ILE A 662 -9.56 -25.15 22.79
C ILE A 662 -9.72 -23.83 22.02
N ARG A 663 -8.63 -23.27 21.50
CA ARG A 663 -8.64 -22.05 20.67
C ARG A 663 -9.58 -22.18 19.47
N GLN A 664 -9.43 -23.23 18.66
CA GLN A 664 -10.29 -23.47 17.50
C GLN A 664 -11.76 -23.57 17.92
N ARG A 665 -12.08 -24.32 18.98
CA ARG A 665 -13.47 -24.44 19.49
C ARG A 665 -14.07 -23.10 19.93
N SER A 666 -13.30 -22.26 20.61
CA SER A 666 -13.77 -20.93 21.03
C SER A 666 -13.96 -19.99 19.84
N LEU A 667 -13.07 -20.04 18.84
CA LEU A 667 -13.25 -19.31 17.58
C LEU A 667 -14.43 -19.84 16.76
N GLU A 668 -14.74 -21.14 16.78
CA GLU A 668 -15.94 -21.67 16.10
C GLU A 668 -17.24 -21.23 16.79
N ARG A 669 -17.31 -21.28 18.13
CA ARG A 669 -18.42 -20.69 18.92
C ARG A 669 -18.60 -19.21 18.59
N TRP A 670 -17.51 -18.46 18.52
CA TRP A 670 -17.53 -17.03 18.21
C TRP A 670 -18.00 -16.74 16.78
N ARG A 671 -17.56 -17.55 15.80
CA ARG A 671 -18.06 -17.51 14.42
C ARG A 671 -19.57 -17.77 14.33
N GLU A 672 -20.10 -18.64 15.19
CA GLU A 672 -21.55 -18.89 15.30
C GLU A 672 -22.29 -17.68 15.88
N CYS A 673 -21.76 -17.02 16.91
CA CYS A 673 -22.30 -15.75 17.45
C CYS A 673 -22.37 -14.66 16.36
N LEU A 674 -21.26 -14.42 15.67
CA LEU A 674 -21.17 -13.43 14.58
C LEU A 674 -22.12 -13.74 13.40
N SER A 675 -22.49 -15.01 13.20
CA SER A 675 -23.43 -15.41 12.15
C SER A 675 -24.89 -15.10 12.45
N GLN A 676 -25.21 -14.64 13.68
CA GLN A 676 -26.57 -14.29 14.12
C GLN A 676 -26.78 -12.77 14.32
N VAL A 677 -25.73 -11.96 14.24
CA VAL A 677 -25.79 -10.49 14.31
C VAL A 677 -26.64 -9.95 13.16
N SER A 678 -27.59 -9.05 13.44
CA SER A 678 -28.50 -8.50 12.43
C SER A 678 -28.06 -7.13 11.88
N ASN A 679 -27.42 -6.27 12.69
CA ASN A 679 -27.03 -4.92 12.31
C ASN A 679 -25.72 -4.85 11.48
N ILE A 680 -25.52 -5.81 10.59
CA ILE A 680 -24.28 -6.02 9.82
C ILE A 680 -23.88 -4.79 9.00
N VAL A 681 -24.86 -4.06 8.45
CA VAL A 681 -24.59 -2.92 7.55
C VAL A 681 -23.98 -1.74 8.31
N ALA A 682 -24.48 -1.40 9.50
CA ALA A 682 -23.88 -0.35 10.31
C ALA A 682 -22.50 -0.79 10.82
N ILE A 683 -22.41 -2.00 11.42
CA ILE A 683 -21.18 -2.54 12.00
C ILE A 683 -20.06 -2.62 10.96
N SER A 684 -20.34 -2.99 9.71
CA SER A 684 -19.31 -3.07 8.65
C SER A 684 -18.93 -1.74 8.00
N ASN A 685 -19.67 -0.65 8.25
CA ASN A 685 -19.29 0.70 7.84
C ASN A 685 -18.38 1.41 8.88
N SER A 686 -18.17 0.80 10.05
CA SER A 686 -17.33 1.35 11.13
C SER A 686 -15.89 1.62 10.69
N GLN A 687 -15.33 2.75 11.11
CA GLN A 687 -13.90 3.05 10.88
C GLN A 687 -12.97 2.14 11.68
N THR A 688 -13.44 1.55 12.79
CA THR A 688 -12.66 0.62 13.64
C THR A 688 -12.07 -0.58 12.88
N TRP A 689 -12.65 -0.98 11.73
CA TRP A 689 -12.05 -2.01 10.87
C TRP A 689 -10.80 -1.54 10.13
N VAL A 690 -10.78 -0.26 9.75
CA VAL A 690 -9.73 0.44 8.99
C VAL A 690 -8.66 0.97 9.93
N ASP A 691 -9.07 1.49 11.09
CA ASP A 691 -8.20 2.06 12.12
C ASP A 691 -7.40 0.96 12.81
N MET A 692 -6.15 0.87 12.37
CA MET A 692 -5.12 -0.04 12.87
C MET A 692 -4.10 0.79 13.66
N PRO A 693 -3.64 0.34 14.84
CA PRO A 693 -2.51 0.98 15.51
C PRO A 693 -1.24 0.78 14.68
N LEU A 694 -0.94 1.76 13.82
CA LEU A 694 0.27 1.78 13.01
C LEU A 694 1.47 1.93 13.95
N ALA A 695 2.30 0.88 14.03
CA ALA A 695 3.50 0.81 14.86
C ALA A 695 4.66 1.71 14.36
N TYR A 696 4.35 2.96 14.03
CA TYR A 696 5.24 3.95 13.42
C TYR A 696 5.10 5.37 14.01
N MET A 697 4.52 5.51 15.20
CA MET A 697 4.83 6.61 16.13
C MET A 697 4.78 6.10 17.57
N HIS A 698 5.94 6.02 18.23
CA HIS A 698 6.20 6.34 19.64
C HIS A 698 7.64 5.94 19.97
N SER A 699 8.54 6.92 19.99
CA SER A 699 9.94 6.77 20.35
C SER A 699 10.26 7.67 21.56
N SER A 700 9.71 7.30 22.70
CA SER A 700 9.89 7.95 24.00
C SER A 700 9.60 6.95 25.12
N GLU A 701 10.20 7.15 26.28
CA GLU A 701 10.05 6.28 27.46
C GLU A 701 8.72 6.54 28.20
N GLU A 702 8.44 5.68 29.19
CA GLU A 702 7.32 5.75 30.15
C GLU A 702 5.89 5.67 29.58
N GLN A 703 5.28 4.48 29.66
CA GLN A 703 4.11 4.26 30.52
C GLN A 703 3.76 2.77 30.67
N THR A 704 3.39 2.36 31.88
CA THR A 704 2.92 1.00 32.20
C THR A 704 1.40 0.95 32.25
N GLU A 705 0.76 0.63 31.13
CA GLU A 705 -0.64 0.20 31.10
C GLU A 705 -0.90 -0.81 29.96
N ILE A 706 -2.09 -1.41 29.92
CA ILE A 706 -2.28 -2.77 29.37
C ILE A 706 -2.39 -2.78 27.84
N SER A 707 -1.26 -2.86 27.14
CA SER A 707 -1.20 -3.13 25.69
C SER A 707 -1.61 -4.57 25.36
N LEU A 708 -2.84 -4.76 24.85
CA LEU A 708 -3.52 -6.07 24.84
C LEU A 708 -3.22 -7.01 23.65
N SER A 709 -2.53 -6.57 22.58
CA SER A 709 -2.17 -7.47 21.46
C SER A 709 -0.68 -7.48 21.10
N SER A 710 0.01 -8.54 21.52
CA SER A 710 1.37 -8.91 21.06
C SER A 710 1.37 -9.52 19.64
N LEU A 711 0.37 -9.19 18.83
CA LEU A 711 0.11 -9.76 17.51
C LEU A 711 0.74 -8.88 16.43
N SER A 712 1.29 -9.51 15.38
CA SER A 712 1.80 -8.74 14.24
C SER A 712 0.66 -8.02 13.50
N VAL A 713 0.93 -6.87 12.89
CA VAL A 713 -0.03 -6.15 12.04
C VAL A 713 -0.65 -7.06 10.97
N GLN A 714 0.15 -7.96 10.37
CA GLN A 714 -0.32 -8.99 9.44
C GLN A 714 -1.34 -9.95 10.08
N SER A 715 -1.10 -10.35 11.34
CA SER A 715 -2.00 -11.23 12.11
C SER A 715 -3.33 -10.55 12.41
N GLN A 716 -3.29 -9.32 12.93
CA GLN A 716 -4.47 -8.50 13.22
C GLN A 716 -5.33 -8.31 11.97
N ILE A 717 -4.73 -7.97 10.82
CA ILE A 717 -5.43 -7.84 9.54
C ILE A 717 -6.14 -9.14 9.12
N VAL A 718 -5.49 -10.30 9.28
CA VAL A 718 -6.12 -11.60 8.95
C VAL A 718 -7.27 -11.94 9.89
N LEU A 719 -7.18 -11.57 11.18
CA LEU A 719 -8.25 -11.75 12.16
C LEU A 719 -9.46 -10.84 11.85
N ARG A 720 -9.22 -9.56 11.55
CA ARG A 720 -10.26 -8.62 11.10
C ARG A 720 -10.94 -9.09 9.81
N LEU A 721 -10.16 -9.57 8.83
CA LEU A 721 -10.68 -10.20 7.61
C LEU A 721 -11.50 -11.46 7.89
N TRP A 722 -11.14 -12.26 8.89
CA TRP A 722 -11.90 -13.46 9.28
C TRP A 722 -13.22 -13.12 9.97
N ALA A 723 -13.27 -12.08 10.80
CA ALA A 723 -14.52 -11.57 11.39
C ALA A 723 -15.45 -10.97 10.33
N LEU A 724 -14.95 -10.02 9.52
CA LEU A 724 -15.70 -9.42 8.39
C LEU A 724 -16.15 -10.47 7.37
N ARG A 725 -15.32 -11.49 7.08
CA ARG A 725 -15.72 -12.60 6.21
C ARG A 725 -16.95 -13.32 6.76
N THR A 726 -17.03 -13.54 8.08
CA THR A 726 -18.18 -14.20 8.74
C THR A 726 -19.45 -13.37 8.59
N LEU A 727 -19.39 -12.06 8.89
CA LEU A 727 -20.48 -11.11 8.67
C LEU A 727 -20.90 -11.04 7.19
N SER A 728 -19.96 -11.21 6.26
CA SER A 728 -20.23 -11.25 4.82
C SER A 728 -20.89 -12.56 4.33
N ARG A 729 -21.05 -13.59 5.18
CA ARG A 729 -21.74 -14.86 4.81
C ARG A 729 -23.26 -14.73 4.87
N THR A 730 -23.78 -14.02 5.86
CA THR A 730 -25.22 -13.82 6.09
C THR A 730 -25.83 -12.96 4.99
N LEU A 731 -25.06 -12.00 4.44
CA LEU A 731 -25.37 -11.21 3.25
C LEU A 731 -25.44 -12.04 1.94
N GLY A 732 -25.21 -13.35 1.98
CA GLY A 732 -25.44 -14.28 0.88
C GLY A 732 -24.18 -14.84 0.21
N PRO A 733 -24.32 -15.69 -0.82
CA PRO A 733 -23.19 -16.36 -1.47
C PRO A 733 -22.34 -15.38 -2.29
N MET A 734 -21.02 -15.57 -2.30
CA MET A 734 -20.06 -14.65 -2.96
C MET A 734 -20.31 -14.46 -4.47
N TYR A 735 -20.78 -15.49 -5.17
CA TYR A 735 -21.07 -15.41 -6.61
C TYR A 735 -22.27 -14.50 -6.97
N ASN A 736 -22.97 -13.94 -5.99
CA ASN A 736 -23.96 -12.90 -6.20
C ASN A 736 -23.26 -11.53 -6.29
N GLN A 737 -23.31 -10.90 -7.47
CA GLN A 737 -22.55 -9.69 -7.83
C GLN A 737 -23.06 -8.38 -7.21
N ALA A 738 -23.97 -8.44 -6.25
CA ALA A 738 -24.42 -7.27 -5.49
C ALA A 738 -23.32 -6.83 -4.51
N ILE A 739 -23.03 -5.52 -4.51
CA ILE A 739 -22.07 -4.89 -3.58
C ILE A 739 -22.56 -5.02 -2.14
N ARG A 740 -21.67 -5.42 -1.24
CA ARG A 740 -21.95 -5.58 0.20
C ARG A 740 -21.27 -4.45 0.97
N ALA A 741 -21.87 -4.04 2.09
CA ALA A 741 -21.23 -3.12 3.03
C ALA A 741 -19.85 -3.65 3.50
N THR A 742 -19.72 -4.97 3.69
CA THR A 742 -18.45 -5.62 4.05
C THR A 742 -17.36 -5.56 2.97
N ASP A 743 -17.68 -5.33 1.68
CA ASP A 743 -16.69 -5.46 0.60
C ASP A 743 -15.62 -4.36 0.64
N LEU A 744 -16.00 -3.15 1.07
CA LEU A 744 -15.11 -1.99 1.17
C LEU A 744 -13.99 -2.18 2.23
N PRO A 745 -14.30 -2.45 3.53
CA PRO A 745 -13.26 -2.67 4.53
C PRO A 745 -12.44 -3.93 4.24
N ILE A 746 -13.04 -4.98 3.65
CA ILE A 746 -12.30 -6.18 3.21
C ILE A 746 -11.29 -5.82 2.11
N CYS A 747 -11.67 -5.01 1.10
CA CYS A 747 -10.74 -4.55 0.07
C CYS A 747 -9.60 -3.69 0.65
N PHE A 748 -9.91 -2.80 1.60
CA PHE A 748 -8.90 -2.00 2.29
C PHE A 748 -7.89 -2.89 3.04
N LEU A 749 -8.38 -3.81 3.87
CA LEU A 749 -7.54 -4.72 4.65
C LEU A 749 -6.69 -5.66 3.77
N LEU A 750 -7.20 -6.13 2.62
CA LEU A 750 -6.42 -6.94 1.67
C LEU A 750 -5.32 -6.11 0.95
N ASN A 751 -5.44 -4.80 0.86
CA ASN A 751 -4.41 -3.90 0.33
C ASN A 751 -3.41 -3.48 1.43
N LEU A 752 -3.87 -3.27 2.65
CA LEU A 752 -3.02 -3.05 3.82
C LEU A 752 -2.15 -4.29 4.12
N TYR A 753 -2.71 -5.50 3.97
CA TYR A 753 -1.93 -6.73 4.11
C TYR A 753 -0.75 -6.76 3.13
N GLU A 754 -1.00 -6.52 1.84
CA GLU A 754 0.03 -6.54 0.79
C GLU A 754 1.13 -5.50 1.01
N THR A 755 0.76 -4.27 1.37
CA THR A 755 1.75 -3.23 1.70
C THR A 755 2.59 -3.59 2.93
N SER A 756 1.98 -4.23 3.95
CA SER A 756 2.70 -4.78 5.12
C SER A 756 3.48 -6.08 4.84
N ALA A 757 3.28 -6.71 3.68
CA ALA A 757 3.88 -7.99 3.32
C ALA A 757 5.06 -7.89 2.34
N LYS A 758 5.41 -6.69 1.84
CA LYS A 758 6.49 -6.41 0.86
C LYS A 758 7.93 -6.81 1.28
N LYS A 759 8.13 -7.71 2.24
CA LYS A 759 9.43 -8.28 2.65
C LYS A 759 9.74 -9.65 2.05
N THR A 760 8.81 -10.22 1.28
CA THR A 760 9.01 -11.49 0.56
C THR A 760 8.90 -11.25 -0.94
N ASP A 761 9.72 -11.96 -1.73
CA ASP A 761 9.65 -11.94 -3.19
C ASP A 761 8.32 -12.53 -3.72
N GLY A 762 7.52 -13.15 -2.85
CA GLY A 762 6.36 -13.97 -3.17
C GLY A 762 5.21 -13.21 -3.83
N SER A 763 4.30 -13.97 -4.44
CA SER A 763 3.04 -13.41 -4.93
C SER A 763 2.03 -13.33 -3.80
N PHE A 764 1.54 -12.14 -3.45
CA PHE A 764 0.55 -11.79 -2.41
C PHE A 764 -0.33 -12.93 -1.84
N LEU A 765 -0.99 -13.71 -2.70
CA LEU A 765 -1.88 -14.81 -2.28
C LEU A 765 -1.15 -15.93 -1.52
N SER A 766 0.15 -16.13 -1.76
CA SER A 766 1.02 -17.08 -1.05
C SER A 766 1.40 -16.55 0.34
N ASP A 767 1.75 -15.27 0.44
CA ASP A 767 2.10 -14.61 1.71
C ASP A 767 0.87 -14.47 2.61
N PHE A 768 -0.29 -14.19 2.01
CA PHE A 768 -1.59 -14.21 2.68
C PHE A 768 -1.99 -15.62 3.11
N MET A 769 -1.77 -16.64 2.27
CA MET A 769 -1.97 -18.06 2.65
C MET A 769 -1.07 -18.45 3.84
N ALA A 770 0.21 -18.07 3.83
CA ALA A 770 1.11 -18.33 4.94
C ALA A 770 0.68 -17.58 6.22
N GLY A 771 0.13 -16.36 6.10
CA GLY A 771 -0.46 -15.62 7.22
C GLY A 771 -1.70 -16.29 7.82
N VAL A 772 -2.61 -16.78 6.98
CA VAL A 772 -3.80 -17.55 7.41
C VAL A 772 -3.41 -18.87 8.08
N GLN A 773 -2.50 -19.62 7.48
CA GLN A 773 -2.01 -20.90 8.04
C GLN A 773 -1.27 -20.70 9.37
N ARG A 774 -0.50 -19.60 9.52
CA ARG A 774 0.23 -19.26 10.77
C ARG A 774 -0.70 -19.05 11.96
N LEU A 775 -1.93 -18.56 11.73
CA LEU A 775 -2.93 -18.33 12.78
C LEU A 775 -3.82 -19.53 13.06
N ASP A 776 -3.85 -20.54 12.18
CA ASP A 776 -4.61 -21.79 12.38
C ASP A 776 -6.10 -21.53 12.72
N LEU A 777 -6.71 -20.64 11.92
CA LEU A 777 -8.10 -20.20 12.10
C LEU A 777 -9.10 -21.22 11.53
N PRO A 778 -10.30 -21.36 12.12
CA PRO A 778 -11.37 -22.15 11.52
C PRO A 778 -11.72 -21.66 10.11
N TYR A 779 -11.72 -22.57 9.13
CA TYR A 779 -11.92 -22.29 7.70
C TYR A 779 -13.08 -21.32 7.41
N ASN A 780 -12.83 -20.30 6.57
CA ASN A 780 -13.85 -19.29 6.25
C ASN A 780 -13.87 -18.84 4.77
N SER A 781 -13.06 -19.49 3.91
CA SER A 781 -12.88 -19.13 2.50
C SER A 781 -12.15 -17.80 2.29
N LEU A 782 -11.16 -17.50 3.14
CA LEU A 782 -10.32 -16.30 3.05
C LEU A 782 -9.50 -16.24 1.75
N LEU A 783 -8.96 -17.36 1.28
CA LEU A 783 -8.24 -17.40 0.00
C LEU A 783 -9.17 -17.15 -1.18
N LEU A 784 -10.43 -17.59 -1.09
CA LEU A 784 -11.44 -17.30 -2.10
C LEU A 784 -11.84 -15.82 -2.06
N LEU A 785 -12.00 -15.23 -0.87
CA LEU A 785 -12.30 -13.80 -0.66
C LEU A 785 -11.24 -12.90 -1.33
N ALA A 786 -9.96 -13.22 -1.13
CA ALA A 786 -8.85 -12.50 -1.76
C ALA A 786 -8.84 -12.61 -3.30
N VAL A 787 -9.19 -13.79 -3.84
CA VAL A 787 -9.24 -14.01 -5.30
C VAL A 787 -10.44 -13.30 -5.94
N ASP A 788 -11.57 -13.21 -5.24
CA ASP A 788 -12.83 -12.65 -5.77
C ASP A 788 -12.85 -11.11 -5.69
N LEU A 789 -12.61 -10.52 -4.50
CA LEU A 789 -12.71 -9.07 -4.31
C LEU A 789 -11.48 -8.31 -4.81
N LYS A 790 -10.27 -8.81 -4.52
CA LYS A 790 -9.01 -8.12 -4.88
C LYS A 790 -8.49 -8.53 -6.26
N LEU A 791 -8.35 -9.83 -6.54
CA LEU A 791 -7.86 -10.28 -7.85
C LEU A 791 -8.93 -10.27 -8.95
N ARG A 792 -10.23 -10.17 -8.59
CA ARG A 792 -11.39 -10.10 -9.50
C ARG A 792 -11.41 -11.20 -10.57
N LYS A 793 -10.98 -12.42 -10.19
CA LYS A 793 -10.84 -13.58 -11.09
C LYS A 793 -11.95 -14.62 -10.84
N LEU A 794 -12.77 -14.87 -11.86
CA LEU A 794 -13.80 -15.92 -11.84
C LEU A 794 -13.19 -17.31 -11.55
N THR A 795 -13.61 -17.94 -10.45
CA THR A 795 -13.06 -19.24 -10.01
C THR A 795 -13.92 -20.43 -10.43
N SER A 796 -13.31 -21.42 -11.08
CA SER A 796 -13.97 -22.71 -11.36
C SER A 796 -14.26 -23.50 -10.07
N LYS A 797 -15.17 -24.48 -10.14
CA LYS A 797 -15.46 -25.40 -9.02
C LYS A 797 -14.18 -26.12 -8.54
N THR A 798 -13.32 -26.56 -9.45
CA THR A 798 -12.04 -27.19 -9.13
C THR A 798 -11.09 -26.21 -8.42
N THR A 799 -10.95 -24.97 -8.93
CA THR A 799 -10.11 -23.93 -8.32
C THR A 799 -10.56 -23.63 -6.89
N ARG A 800 -11.86 -23.52 -6.63
CA ARG A 800 -12.43 -23.33 -5.29
C ARG A 800 -12.09 -24.48 -4.34
N GLN A 801 -12.18 -25.74 -4.81
CA GLN A 801 -11.80 -26.90 -4.01
C GLN A 801 -10.28 -26.93 -3.72
N THR A 802 -9.44 -26.54 -4.67
CA THR A 802 -7.98 -26.42 -4.45
C THR A 802 -7.65 -25.32 -3.45
N LEU A 803 -8.28 -24.14 -3.55
CA LEU A 803 -8.08 -23.04 -2.60
C LEU A 803 -8.54 -23.44 -1.17
N GLN A 804 -9.64 -24.18 -1.03
CA GLN A 804 -10.05 -24.71 0.28
C GLN A 804 -9.01 -25.67 0.89
N ARG A 805 -8.41 -26.55 0.09
CA ARG A 805 -7.37 -27.50 0.56
C ARG A 805 -6.05 -26.79 0.90
N LEU A 806 -5.74 -25.68 0.24
CA LEU A 806 -4.62 -24.80 0.59
C LEU A 806 -4.89 -24.04 1.89
N GLU A 807 -6.06 -23.41 2.04
CA GLU A 807 -6.45 -22.65 3.24
C GLU A 807 -6.45 -23.52 4.50
N THR A 808 -6.86 -24.79 4.37
CA THR A 808 -6.90 -25.80 5.46
C THR A 808 -5.61 -26.61 5.61
N GLY A 809 -4.53 -26.29 4.89
CA GLY A 809 -3.24 -26.98 4.98
C GLY A 809 -3.22 -28.44 4.50
N GLN A 810 -4.30 -28.94 3.88
CA GLN A 810 -4.45 -30.33 3.44
C GLN A 810 -3.58 -30.73 2.23
N THR A 811 -2.97 -29.76 1.55
CA THR A 811 -2.07 -29.93 0.41
C THR A 811 -1.11 -28.76 0.31
N SER A 812 0.15 -29.01 0.00
CA SER A 812 1.11 -27.96 -0.37
C SER A 812 0.97 -27.54 -1.85
N LEU A 813 1.59 -26.41 -2.21
CA LEU A 813 1.75 -26.02 -3.62
C LEU A 813 2.62 -27.01 -4.42
N ALA A 814 3.56 -27.71 -3.76
CA ALA A 814 4.39 -28.74 -4.38
C ALA A 814 3.57 -29.99 -4.76
N ASP A 815 2.63 -30.41 -3.92
CA ASP A 815 1.72 -31.54 -4.22
C ASP A 815 0.85 -31.23 -5.45
N ILE A 816 0.29 -30.01 -5.47
CA ILE A 816 -0.58 -29.50 -6.54
C ILE A 816 0.17 -29.43 -7.88
N TRP A 817 1.46 -29.08 -7.88
CA TRP A 817 2.28 -29.11 -9.10
C TRP A 817 2.28 -30.50 -9.76
N THR A 818 2.28 -31.58 -8.99
CA THR A 818 2.34 -32.94 -9.55
C THR A 818 1.09 -33.32 -10.36
N ASP A 819 -0.08 -32.77 -10.01
CA ASP A 819 -1.31 -32.96 -10.78
C ASP A 819 -1.50 -31.84 -11.82
N HIS A 820 -1.60 -32.23 -13.08
CA HIS A 820 -1.82 -31.28 -14.16
C HIS A 820 -3.18 -30.55 -14.05
N SER A 821 -4.21 -31.19 -13.49
CA SER A 821 -5.58 -30.65 -13.49
C SER A 821 -5.76 -29.52 -12.47
N THR A 822 -5.28 -29.70 -11.24
CA THR A 822 -5.29 -28.67 -10.19
C THR A 822 -4.24 -27.59 -10.44
N TYR A 823 -3.01 -27.94 -10.85
CA TYR A 823 -2.00 -26.95 -11.25
C TYR A 823 -2.54 -25.97 -12.31
N ARG A 824 -3.21 -26.48 -13.36
CA ARG A 824 -3.78 -25.63 -14.42
C ARG A 824 -4.84 -24.64 -13.90
N GLY A 825 -5.57 -24.98 -12.84
CA GLY A 825 -6.54 -24.09 -12.20
C GLY A 825 -5.89 -22.96 -11.40
N VAL A 826 -4.81 -23.25 -10.65
CA VAL A 826 -4.19 -22.27 -9.73
C VAL A 826 -2.92 -21.59 -10.25
N ARG A 827 -2.34 -22.02 -11.38
CA ARG A 827 -1.13 -21.41 -11.98
C ARG A 827 -1.25 -19.89 -12.16
N GLY A 828 -2.42 -19.41 -12.61
CA GLY A 828 -2.70 -17.98 -12.82
C GLY A 828 -3.00 -17.16 -11.55
N LEU A 829 -2.89 -17.79 -10.37
CA LEU A 829 -3.05 -17.17 -9.05
C LEU A 829 -1.72 -17.14 -8.28
N PHE A 830 -0.93 -18.22 -8.35
CA PHE A 830 0.36 -18.36 -7.64
C PHE A 830 1.58 -18.32 -8.58
N HIS A 831 1.50 -17.59 -9.71
CA HIS A 831 2.51 -17.67 -10.78
C HIS A 831 3.94 -17.40 -10.28
N GLY A 832 4.20 -16.29 -9.60
CA GLY A 832 5.53 -15.94 -9.10
C GLY A 832 6.05 -16.93 -8.05
N THR A 833 5.16 -17.47 -7.21
CA THR A 833 5.52 -18.49 -6.22
C THR A 833 5.94 -19.81 -6.89
N PHE A 834 5.23 -20.26 -7.92
CA PHE A 834 5.66 -21.40 -8.73
C PHE A 834 6.95 -21.11 -9.48
N GLU A 835 7.11 -19.91 -10.04
CA GLU A 835 8.32 -19.51 -10.75
C GLU A 835 9.55 -19.54 -9.84
N GLN A 836 9.45 -19.02 -8.62
CA GLN A 836 10.51 -19.10 -7.60
C GLN A 836 10.80 -20.52 -7.16
N MET A 837 9.77 -21.36 -7.02
CA MET A 837 9.95 -22.79 -6.74
C MET A 837 10.76 -23.48 -7.84
N PHE A 838 10.59 -23.09 -9.11
CA PHE A 838 11.43 -23.58 -10.22
C PHE A 838 12.81 -22.93 -10.23
N ARG A 839 12.93 -21.59 -10.14
CA ARG A 839 14.20 -20.84 -10.13
C ARG A 839 15.17 -21.28 -9.02
N LYS A 840 14.68 -21.94 -7.96
CA LYS A 840 15.52 -22.47 -6.87
C LYS A 840 16.08 -23.88 -7.14
N MET A 841 15.62 -24.59 -8.18
CA MET A 841 16.07 -25.96 -8.52
C MET A 841 17.24 -25.93 -9.52
N ASP A 842 18.41 -26.49 -9.18
CA ASP A 842 19.48 -26.63 -10.17
C ASP A 842 19.24 -27.86 -11.07
N LEU A 843 18.64 -27.63 -12.24
CA LEU A 843 18.41 -28.67 -13.25
C LEU A 843 19.68 -29.19 -13.95
N THR A 844 20.84 -28.60 -13.67
CA THR A 844 22.15 -29.03 -14.18
C THR A 844 23.00 -29.80 -13.16
N SER A 845 22.59 -29.82 -11.88
CA SER A 845 23.19 -30.68 -10.86
C SER A 845 23.11 -32.17 -11.25
N PRO A 846 24.18 -32.96 -11.04
CA PRO A 846 24.19 -34.38 -11.43
C PRO A 846 23.03 -35.19 -10.86
N ASP A 847 22.64 -34.94 -9.61
CA ASP A 847 21.54 -35.63 -8.94
C ASP A 847 20.18 -35.30 -9.58
N SER A 848 19.91 -34.03 -9.88
CA SER A 848 18.66 -33.60 -10.52
C SER A 848 18.55 -34.10 -11.96
N VAL A 849 19.67 -34.13 -12.69
CA VAL A 849 19.77 -34.75 -14.02
C VAL A 849 19.49 -36.25 -13.94
N GLN A 850 20.13 -36.96 -13.00
CA GLN A 850 19.93 -38.40 -12.82
C GLN A 850 18.48 -38.75 -12.46
N GLU A 851 17.87 -38.01 -11.54
CA GLU A 851 16.47 -38.21 -11.14
C GLU A 851 15.51 -37.91 -12.30
N CYS A 852 15.67 -36.78 -13.01
CA CYS A 852 14.85 -36.48 -14.19
C CYS A 852 14.99 -37.54 -15.29
N LEU A 853 16.17 -38.11 -15.48
CA LEU A 853 16.40 -39.22 -16.40
C LEU A 853 15.77 -40.53 -15.88
N HIS A 854 15.76 -40.79 -14.58
CA HIS A 854 15.03 -41.92 -13.98
C HIS A 854 13.52 -41.78 -14.21
N LEU A 855 12.95 -40.60 -13.92
CA LEU A 855 11.53 -40.30 -14.17
C LEU A 855 11.18 -40.44 -15.65
N ALA A 856 12.04 -39.97 -16.56
CA ALA A 856 11.87 -40.14 -18.00
C ALA A 856 11.95 -41.61 -18.46
N ARG A 857 12.81 -42.45 -17.84
CA ARG A 857 12.93 -43.89 -18.13
C ARG A 857 11.66 -44.66 -17.80
N THR A 858 10.87 -44.24 -16.80
CA THR A 858 9.61 -44.91 -16.43
C THR A 858 8.62 -44.98 -17.60
N GLY A 859 8.63 -43.98 -18.50
CA GLY A 859 7.68 -43.89 -19.61
C GLY A 859 6.24 -43.54 -19.21
N ASP A 860 5.93 -43.37 -17.92
CA ASP A 860 4.60 -42.96 -17.47
C ASP A 860 4.29 -41.52 -17.87
N SER A 861 3.04 -41.28 -18.25
CA SER A 861 2.55 -39.98 -18.71
C SER A 861 2.56 -38.92 -17.60
N LYS A 862 2.38 -39.26 -16.31
CA LYS A 862 2.45 -38.24 -15.23
C LYS A 862 3.89 -37.78 -15.05
N HIS A 863 4.83 -38.72 -14.95
CA HIS A 863 6.25 -38.42 -14.72
C HIS A 863 6.90 -37.72 -15.92
N VAL A 864 6.73 -38.24 -17.14
CA VAL A 864 7.28 -37.64 -18.38
C VAL A 864 6.77 -36.21 -18.58
N TRP A 865 5.47 -35.95 -18.43
CA TRP A 865 4.95 -34.59 -18.54
C TRP A 865 5.35 -33.68 -17.36
N SER A 866 5.74 -34.21 -16.21
CA SER A 866 6.26 -33.39 -15.11
C SER A 866 7.66 -32.85 -15.44
N VAL A 867 8.55 -33.70 -15.97
CA VAL A 867 9.90 -33.29 -16.45
C VAL A 867 9.79 -32.26 -17.59
N LEU A 868 8.94 -32.51 -18.61
CA LEU A 868 8.76 -31.54 -19.70
C LEU A 868 8.13 -30.22 -19.22
N ARG A 869 7.23 -30.26 -18.22
CA ARG A 869 6.62 -29.05 -17.66
C ARG A 869 7.63 -28.25 -16.83
N LEU A 870 8.54 -28.92 -16.12
CA LEU A 870 9.65 -28.29 -15.39
C LEU A 870 10.57 -27.51 -16.36
N LEU A 871 11.08 -28.17 -17.41
CA LEU A 871 11.83 -27.53 -18.50
C LEU A 871 11.07 -26.35 -19.14
N SER A 872 9.74 -26.43 -19.23
CA SER A 872 8.88 -25.38 -19.82
C SER A 872 8.63 -24.18 -18.91
N ASN A 873 8.89 -24.25 -17.60
CA ASN A 873 8.67 -23.14 -16.65
C ASN A 873 9.97 -22.64 -15.99
N HIS A 874 11.09 -23.36 -16.14
CA HIS A 874 12.36 -23.02 -15.53
C HIS A 874 13.18 -22.04 -16.39
N ILE A 875 13.07 -20.75 -16.10
CA ILE A 875 13.64 -19.66 -16.92
C ILE A 875 15.18 -19.66 -17.01
N PRO A 876 15.98 -19.80 -15.91
CA PRO A 876 17.44 -19.75 -16.01
C PRO A 876 18.02 -20.81 -16.96
N PHE A 877 17.49 -22.03 -16.90
CA PHE A 877 17.78 -23.12 -17.84
C PHE A 877 17.43 -22.77 -19.29
N GLN A 878 16.30 -22.12 -19.55
CA GLN A 878 15.94 -21.66 -20.91
C GLN A 878 16.89 -20.58 -21.44
N LEU A 879 17.44 -19.72 -20.57
CA LEU A 879 18.41 -18.69 -20.93
C LEU A 879 19.82 -19.27 -21.16
N CYS A 880 20.26 -20.25 -20.35
CA CYS A 880 21.59 -20.83 -20.48
C CYS A 880 21.79 -21.60 -21.80
N LEU A 881 20.73 -22.21 -22.36
CA LEU A 881 20.79 -22.90 -23.66
C LEU A 881 21.33 -22.01 -24.79
N HIS A 882 21.06 -20.70 -24.77
CA HIS A 882 21.57 -19.78 -25.79
C HIS A 882 23.09 -19.52 -25.64
N LYS A 883 23.63 -19.58 -24.42
CA LYS A 883 25.07 -19.37 -24.14
C LYS A 883 25.93 -20.57 -24.58
N ALA A 884 25.33 -21.74 -24.80
CA ALA A 884 26.02 -22.98 -25.19
C ALA A 884 26.53 -23.04 -26.66
N TRP A 885 26.50 -21.92 -27.40
CA TRP A 885 27.11 -21.84 -28.75
C TRP A 885 28.57 -21.42 -28.74
N GLU A 886 29.08 -20.90 -27.62
CA GLU A 886 30.50 -20.66 -27.47
C GLU A 886 31.24 -22.01 -27.41
N PRO A 887 32.35 -22.20 -28.15
CA PRO A 887 33.14 -23.41 -28.05
C PRO A 887 33.97 -23.41 -26.76
N ILE A 888 34.00 -24.54 -26.06
CA ILE A 888 34.99 -24.76 -24.99
C ILE A 888 36.39 -24.73 -25.65
N PRO A 889 37.32 -23.84 -25.23
CA PRO A 889 38.67 -23.83 -25.75
C PRO A 889 39.38 -25.17 -25.51
N HIS A 890 40.20 -25.61 -26.46
CA HIS A 890 41.04 -26.79 -26.22
C HIS A 890 42.03 -26.52 -25.07
N SER A 891 42.37 -27.56 -24.30
CA SER A 891 43.35 -27.49 -23.19
C SER A 891 44.68 -26.85 -23.56
N ASP A 892 45.05 -26.96 -24.83
CA ASP A 892 46.34 -26.59 -25.39
C ASP A 892 46.29 -25.14 -25.91
N GLU A 893 45.09 -24.64 -26.21
CA GLU A 893 44.81 -23.24 -26.51
C GLU A 893 44.67 -22.46 -25.20
N LYS A 894 45.76 -21.83 -24.75
CA LYS A 894 45.77 -20.88 -23.62
C LYS A 894 45.06 -19.55 -23.98
N ALA A 895 43.85 -19.64 -24.50
CA ALA A 895 43.02 -18.51 -24.87
C ALA A 895 42.49 -17.81 -23.62
N LEU A 896 42.61 -16.49 -23.56
CA LEU A 896 42.06 -15.64 -22.50
C LEU A 896 40.52 -15.44 -22.64
N VAL A 897 39.82 -16.48 -23.09
CA VAL A 897 38.35 -16.53 -23.08
C VAL A 897 37.92 -16.67 -21.63
N ARG A 898 37.06 -15.76 -21.15
CA ARG A 898 36.53 -15.79 -19.78
C ARG A 898 35.62 -17.01 -19.58
N TYR A 899 36.21 -18.17 -19.24
CA TYR A 899 35.48 -19.26 -18.60
C TYR A 899 35.03 -18.74 -17.23
N HIS A 900 33.84 -18.14 -17.16
CA HIS A 900 33.35 -17.42 -15.99
C HIS A 900 33.34 -18.35 -14.76
N PRO A 901 34.21 -18.13 -13.76
CA PRO A 901 34.38 -19.05 -12.63
C PRO A 901 33.35 -18.75 -11.53
N GLY A 902 32.12 -18.39 -11.92
CA GLY A 902 31.01 -18.24 -10.99
C GLY A 902 30.60 -19.60 -10.43
N PRO A 903 30.01 -19.65 -9.22
CA PRO A 903 29.36 -20.86 -8.74
C PRO A 903 28.26 -21.24 -9.75
N ARG A 904 28.27 -22.49 -10.20
CA ARG A 904 27.17 -23.03 -11.01
C ARG A 904 26.07 -23.48 -10.04
N ASP A 905 24.96 -22.77 -10.09
CA ASP A 905 23.84 -22.90 -9.16
C ASP A 905 22.50 -22.81 -9.91
N SER A 906 21.38 -22.75 -9.17
CA SER A 906 20.04 -22.69 -9.78
C SER A 906 19.73 -21.37 -10.50
N GLN A 907 20.47 -20.30 -10.24
CA GLN A 907 20.37 -19.02 -10.95
C GLN A 907 21.31 -18.96 -12.17
N CYS A 908 22.48 -19.61 -12.10
CA CYS A 908 23.41 -19.79 -13.21
C CYS A 908 23.68 -21.28 -13.56
N PRO A 909 22.70 -22.01 -14.14
CA PRO A 909 22.89 -23.40 -14.56
C PRO A 909 23.94 -23.53 -15.66
N ASP A 910 24.59 -24.70 -15.77
CA ASP A 910 25.61 -24.93 -16.78
C ASP A 910 25.03 -24.99 -18.21
N PRO A 911 25.36 -24.05 -19.13
CA PRO A 911 24.94 -24.13 -20.53
C PRO A 911 25.25 -25.48 -21.20
N TYR A 912 26.41 -26.09 -20.92
CA TYR A 912 26.81 -27.33 -21.56
C TYR A 912 26.06 -28.54 -20.97
N ALA A 913 25.99 -28.65 -19.65
CA ALA A 913 25.24 -29.73 -19.00
C ALA A 913 23.72 -29.62 -19.26
N ALA A 914 23.18 -28.41 -19.42
CA ALA A 914 21.79 -28.18 -19.81
C ALA A 914 21.49 -28.70 -21.22
N VAL A 915 22.39 -28.43 -22.18
CA VAL A 915 22.32 -28.99 -23.52
C VAL A 915 22.43 -30.52 -23.48
N ASP A 916 23.43 -31.07 -22.80
CA ASP A 916 23.63 -32.52 -22.70
C ASP A 916 22.45 -33.23 -22.03
N PHE A 917 21.86 -32.66 -20.98
CA PHE A 917 20.66 -33.20 -20.32
C PHE A 917 19.48 -33.32 -21.30
N VAL A 918 19.24 -32.31 -22.15
CA VAL A 918 18.20 -32.38 -23.20
C VAL A 918 18.51 -33.46 -24.24
N HIS A 919 19.77 -33.67 -24.59
CA HIS A 919 20.18 -34.72 -25.52
C HIS A 919 20.08 -36.13 -24.88
N GLN A 920 20.42 -36.26 -23.60
CA GLN A 920 20.26 -37.50 -22.83
C GLN A 920 18.78 -37.87 -22.64
N LEU A 921 17.89 -36.90 -22.41
CA LEU A 921 16.44 -37.11 -22.40
C LEU A 921 15.94 -37.65 -23.76
N ALA A 922 16.44 -37.12 -24.88
CA ALA A 922 16.08 -37.62 -26.21
C ALA A 922 16.51 -39.09 -26.40
N VAL A 923 17.73 -39.44 -25.98
CA VAL A 923 18.22 -40.83 -26.00
C VAL A 923 17.34 -41.73 -25.12
N VAL A 924 17.05 -41.33 -23.88
CA VAL A 924 16.16 -42.06 -22.96
C VAL A 924 14.77 -42.29 -23.56
N PHE A 925 14.14 -41.28 -24.16
CA PHE A 925 12.82 -41.44 -24.80
C PHE A 925 12.87 -42.37 -26.02
N SER A 926 13.98 -42.43 -26.76
CA SER A 926 14.15 -43.36 -27.89
C SER A 926 14.23 -44.81 -27.42
N CYS A 927 14.98 -45.07 -26.34
CA CYS A 927 15.20 -46.39 -25.75
C CYS A 927 14.10 -46.87 -24.79
N CYS A 928 13.19 -46.00 -24.33
CA CYS A 928 12.12 -46.40 -23.41
C CYS A 928 11.09 -47.33 -24.08
N ASN A 929 11.05 -48.59 -23.64
CA ASN A 929 10.14 -49.62 -24.17
C ASN A 929 8.66 -49.39 -23.80
N GLN A 930 8.36 -48.64 -22.72
CA GLN A 930 6.98 -48.36 -22.30
C GLN A 930 6.29 -47.28 -23.17
N LEU A 931 7.08 -46.42 -23.82
CA LEU A 931 6.57 -45.43 -24.77
C LEU A 931 6.43 -46.08 -26.16
N THR A 932 5.27 -45.90 -26.81
CA THR A 932 5.10 -46.31 -28.22
C THR A 932 6.00 -45.48 -29.15
N PRO A 933 6.39 -45.95 -30.35
CA PRO A 933 7.29 -45.22 -31.25
C PRO A 933 6.74 -43.85 -31.64
N SER A 934 5.42 -43.75 -31.81
CA SER A 934 4.74 -42.47 -32.03
C SER A 934 4.92 -41.52 -30.84
N ARG A 935 4.67 -41.97 -29.60
CA ARG A 935 4.88 -41.11 -28.41
C ARG A 935 6.36 -40.73 -28.24
N SER A 936 7.26 -41.70 -28.35
CA SER A 936 8.71 -41.52 -28.32
C SER A 936 9.18 -40.47 -29.35
N PHE A 937 8.77 -40.60 -30.61
CA PHE A 937 9.07 -39.66 -31.68
C PHE A 937 8.52 -38.25 -31.40
N HIS A 938 7.26 -38.12 -30.96
CA HIS A 938 6.69 -36.80 -30.62
C HIS A 938 7.39 -36.13 -29.42
N LEU A 939 7.85 -36.90 -28.43
CA LEU A 939 8.61 -36.36 -27.28
C LEU A 939 10.00 -35.87 -27.72
N ILE A 940 10.71 -36.63 -28.56
CA ILE A 940 12.02 -36.20 -29.10
C ILE A 940 11.86 -35.02 -30.07
N HIS A 941 10.78 -34.98 -30.84
CA HIS A 941 10.44 -33.84 -31.69
C HIS A 941 10.10 -32.59 -30.87
N TRP A 942 9.45 -32.74 -29.72
CA TRP A 942 9.24 -31.66 -28.76
C TRP A 942 10.56 -31.12 -28.20
N LEU A 943 11.51 -31.99 -27.83
CA LEU A 943 12.85 -31.59 -27.36
C LEU A 943 13.64 -30.85 -28.46
N TYR A 944 13.60 -31.34 -29.71
CA TYR A 944 14.16 -30.62 -30.86
C TYR A 944 13.52 -29.23 -31.01
N GLY A 945 12.19 -29.16 -31.00
CA GLY A 945 11.44 -27.91 -31.05
C GLY A 945 11.68 -27.00 -29.85
N TYR A 946 12.09 -27.52 -28.69
CA TYR A 946 12.45 -26.77 -27.49
C TYR A 946 13.84 -26.12 -27.65
N LEU A 947 14.88 -26.89 -27.98
CA LEU A 947 16.21 -26.34 -28.30
C LEU A 947 16.13 -25.28 -29.40
N ARG A 948 15.38 -25.55 -30.47
CA ARG A 948 15.18 -24.62 -31.59
C ARG A 948 14.40 -23.35 -31.23
N ARG A 949 13.62 -23.33 -30.15
CA ARG A 949 12.91 -22.14 -29.63
C ARG A 949 13.77 -21.32 -28.68
N HIS A 950 14.48 -21.98 -27.77
CA HIS A 950 15.34 -21.35 -26.75
C HIS A 950 16.79 -21.15 -27.23
N GLY A 951 17.00 -21.19 -28.55
CA GLY A 951 18.28 -20.84 -29.17
C GLY A 951 19.45 -21.77 -28.83
N GLY A 952 19.20 -23.03 -28.44
CA GLY A 952 20.26 -23.99 -28.09
C GLY A 952 20.83 -24.77 -29.28
N PRO A 953 22.09 -25.26 -29.18
CA PRO A 953 22.70 -26.14 -30.17
C PRO A 953 22.00 -27.50 -30.23
N VAL A 954 22.15 -28.19 -31.37
CA VAL A 954 21.61 -29.53 -31.62
C VAL A 954 22.75 -30.44 -32.04
N HIS A 955 23.06 -31.44 -31.21
CA HIS A 955 24.13 -32.39 -31.41
C HIS A 955 23.62 -33.71 -32.02
N PRO A 956 24.51 -34.48 -32.70
CA PRO A 956 24.21 -35.80 -33.27
C PRO A 956 23.34 -36.76 -32.41
N PRO A 957 23.53 -36.91 -31.07
CA PRO A 957 22.78 -37.90 -30.29
C PRO A 957 21.25 -37.73 -30.34
N LEU A 958 20.74 -36.49 -30.38
CA LEU A 958 19.30 -36.24 -30.45
C LEU A 958 18.73 -36.58 -31.83
N VAL A 959 19.52 -36.38 -32.90
CA VAL A 959 19.11 -36.70 -34.26
C VAL A 959 19.14 -38.21 -34.50
N ARG A 960 20.13 -38.92 -33.95
CA ARG A 960 20.18 -40.39 -33.89
C ARG A 960 19.01 -40.95 -33.10
N ALA A 961 18.69 -40.36 -31.95
CA ALA A 961 17.51 -40.72 -31.15
C ALA A 961 16.19 -40.51 -31.94
N MET A 962 16.07 -39.41 -32.70
CA MET A 962 14.91 -39.12 -33.54
C MET A 962 14.75 -40.14 -34.68
N TYR A 963 15.84 -40.53 -35.35
CA TYR A 963 15.82 -41.60 -36.37
C TYR A 963 15.51 -42.97 -35.73
N HIS A 964 16.09 -43.29 -34.58
CA HIS A 964 15.81 -44.53 -33.87
C HIS A 964 14.33 -44.66 -33.48
N ALA A 965 13.76 -43.62 -32.88
CA ALA A 965 12.35 -43.59 -32.50
C ALA A 965 11.39 -43.55 -33.70
N GLY A 966 11.66 -42.68 -34.69
CA GLY A 966 10.76 -42.43 -35.82
C GLY A 966 10.87 -43.41 -36.98
N VAL A 967 11.99 -44.13 -37.13
CA VAL A 967 12.25 -45.05 -38.25
C VAL A 967 12.53 -46.47 -37.75
N VAL A 968 13.56 -46.66 -36.92
CA VAL A 968 14.03 -48.00 -36.54
C VAL A 968 12.98 -48.72 -35.68
N ARG A 969 12.42 -48.03 -34.67
CA ARG A 969 11.38 -48.57 -33.80
C ARG A 969 10.05 -48.78 -34.52
N TYR A 970 9.66 -47.90 -35.44
CA TYR A 970 8.51 -48.13 -36.32
C TYR A 970 8.68 -49.42 -37.12
N ARG A 971 9.82 -49.59 -37.82
CA ARG A 971 10.13 -50.81 -38.60
C ARG A 971 10.16 -52.07 -37.71
N ARG A 972 10.76 -52.01 -36.52
CA ARG A 972 10.80 -53.12 -35.54
C ARG A 972 9.42 -53.52 -35.01
N GLU A 973 8.50 -52.57 -34.82
CA GLU A 973 7.11 -52.82 -34.41
C GLU A 973 6.16 -53.07 -35.61
N GLY A 974 6.67 -53.30 -36.82
CA GLY A 974 5.86 -53.54 -38.03
C GLY A 974 5.03 -52.32 -38.49
N ARG A 975 5.28 -51.13 -37.94
CA ARG A 975 4.54 -49.89 -38.24
C ARG A 975 5.12 -49.25 -39.51
N ARG A 976 4.25 -48.91 -40.46
CA ARG A 976 4.63 -48.13 -41.65
C ARG A 976 5.05 -46.71 -41.25
N VAL A 977 6.30 -46.34 -41.54
CA VAL A 977 6.76 -44.93 -41.49
C VAL A 977 6.14 -44.19 -42.66
N SER A 978 5.63 -42.96 -42.45
CA SER A 978 5.13 -42.15 -43.58
C SER A 978 6.31 -41.57 -44.39
N PRO A 979 6.22 -41.46 -45.73
CA PRO A 979 7.29 -40.87 -46.54
C PRO A 979 7.67 -39.46 -46.08
N THR A 980 6.67 -38.65 -45.71
CA THR A 980 6.86 -37.29 -45.19
C THR A 980 7.63 -37.26 -43.87
N GLN A 981 7.35 -38.18 -42.94
CA GLN A 981 8.10 -38.30 -41.69
C GLN A 981 9.53 -38.78 -41.94
N TYR A 982 9.73 -39.70 -42.89
CA TYR A 982 11.05 -40.23 -43.24
C TYR A 982 11.95 -39.13 -43.85
N GLU A 983 11.47 -38.42 -44.88
CA GLU A 983 12.23 -37.31 -45.47
C GLU A 983 12.45 -36.15 -44.49
N TYR A 984 11.51 -35.88 -43.58
CA TYR A 984 11.71 -34.87 -42.53
C TYR A 984 12.84 -35.24 -41.57
N ILE A 985 12.91 -36.51 -41.13
CA ILE A 985 14.01 -37.00 -40.28
C ILE A 985 15.34 -36.96 -41.04
N LEU A 986 15.36 -37.39 -42.32
CA LEU A 986 16.56 -37.32 -43.15
C LEU A 986 17.00 -35.88 -43.44
N TRP A 987 16.07 -34.93 -43.57
CA TRP A 987 16.39 -33.51 -43.71
C TRP A 987 17.04 -32.92 -42.44
N ILE A 988 16.61 -33.35 -41.25
CA ILE A 988 17.29 -33.01 -39.99
C ILE A 988 18.67 -33.67 -39.93
N ALA A 989 18.80 -34.96 -40.30
CA ALA A 989 20.09 -35.65 -40.35
C ALA A 989 21.10 -34.94 -41.27
N ARG A 990 20.69 -34.60 -42.51
CA ARG A 990 21.48 -33.83 -43.49
C ARG A 990 21.96 -32.45 -42.98
N LYS A 991 21.45 -31.95 -41.86
CA LYS A 991 21.77 -30.64 -41.29
C LYS A 991 22.73 -30.69 -40.08
N PHE A 992 22.79 -31.81 -39.36
CA PHE A 992 23.54 -31.92 -38.09
C PHE A 992 24.46 -33.15 -38.00
N GLU A 993 24.42 -34.05 -38.99
CA GLU A 993 25.31 -35.21 -39.12
C GLU A 993 26.25 -35.05 -40.32
N GLY A 994 27.42 -35.71 -40.25
CA GLY A 994 28.35 -35.77 -41.38
C GLY A 994 27.78 -36.55 -42.58
N PRO A 995 28.24 -36.28 -43.82
CA PRO A 995 27.71 -36.91 -45.03
C PRO A 995 27.85 -38.44 -45.03
N ASP A 996 28.83 -38.99 -44.32
CA ASP A 996 29.03 -40.44 -44.17
C ASP A 996 27.95 -41.09 -43.31
N VAL A 997 27.66 -40.50 -42.14
CA VAL A 997 26.58 -40.95 -41.25
C VAL A 997 25.22 -40.81 -41.93
N VAL A 998 25.01 -39.74 -42.70
CA VAL A 998 23.78 -39.57 -43.51
C VAL A 998 23.68 -40.68 -44.56
N ARG A 999 24.78 -41.00 -45.27
CA ARG A 999 24.79 -42.12 -46.25
C ARG A 999 24.45 -43.45 -45.58
N GLU A 1000 25.03 -43.75 -44.43
CA GLU A 1000 24.73 -44.94 -43.63
C GLU A 1000 23.25 -45.00 -43.21
N LEU A 1001 22.69 -43.90 -42.67
CA LEU A 1001 21.28 -43.79 -42.28
C LEU A 1001 20.30 -43.88 -43.48
N THR A 1002 20.75 -43.58 -44.69
CA THR A 1002 19.98 -43.76 -45.94
C THR A 1002 20.17 -45.11 -46.63
N SER A 1003 21.20 -45.87 -46.26
CA SER A 1003 21.39 -47.23 -46.77
C SER A 1003 20.20 -48.12 -46.38
N GLU A 1004 19.90 -49.14 -47.17
CA GLU A 1004 18.91 -50.12 -46.75
C GLU A 1004 19.41 -50.80 -45.47
N PRO A 1005 18.62 -50.78 -44.37
CA PRO A 1005 19.06 -51.42 -43.15
C PRO A 1005 19.24 -52.91 -43.43
N THR A 1006 20.45 -53.42 -43.22
CA THR A 1006 20.69 -54.84 -43.03
C THR A 1006 20.02 -55.28 -41.73
N ILE A 1007 18.70 -55.45 -41.81
CA ILE A 1007 17.95 -56.35 -40.93
C ILE A 1007 18.66 -57.68 -41.10
N ALA A 1008 19.43 -58.07 -40.08
CA ALA A 1008 20.12 -59.34 -40.06
C ALA A 1008 19.05 -60.43 -40.21
N ARG A 1009 18.93 -60.97 -41.44
CA ARG A 1009 18.11 -62.16 -41.68
C ARG A 1009 18.68 -63.22 -40.74
N GLY A 1010 17.85 -63.68 -39.79
CA GLY A 1010 18.20 -64.86 -39.00
C GLY A 1010 18.64 -65.96 -39.96
N ARG A 1011 19.67 -66.72 -39.57
CA ARG A 1011 20.25 -67.78 -40.41
C ARG A 1011 19.12 -68.59 -41.04
N PRO A 1012 19.14 -68.88 -42.36
CA PRO A 1012 18.25 -69.90 -42.89
C PRO A 1012 18.54 -71.19 -42.12
N ILE A 1013 17.52 -71.72 -41.44
CA ILE A 1013 17.59 -73.06 -40.89
C ILE A 1013 17.71 -73.96 -42.12
N GLN A 1014 18.83 -74.68 -42.22
CA GLN A 1014 18.97 -75.70 -43.25
C GLN A 1014 17.93 -76.77 -42.95
N GLN A 1015 17.07 -77.04 -43.93
CA GLN A 1015 16.38 -78.33 -43.97
C GLN A 1015 17.45 -79.36 -44.34
N GLU A 1016 17.93 -80.09 -43.35
CA GLU A 1016 18.42 -81.43 -43.60
C GLU A 1016 17.18 -82.33 -43.69
N ASP A 1017 17.01 -83.02 -44.81
CA ASP A 1017 16.12 -84.18 -44.85
C ASP A 1017 16.65 -85.24 -43.89
N TYR A 1018 15.78 -85.87 -43.09
CA TYR A 1018 15.69 -87.34 -42.96
C TYR A 1018 14.56 -87.75 -42.01
N SER A 1019 13.62 -88.53 -42.56
CA SER A 1019 12.68 -89.46 -41.88
C SER A 1019 11.66 -88.88 -40.89
#